data_AF-A0A3M7Q4P8-F1
#
_entry.id   AF-A0A3M7Q4P8-F1
#
_cell.length_a   1.000
_cell.length_b   1.000
_cell.length_c   1.000
_cell.angle_alpha   90.00
_cell.angle_beta   90.00
_cell.angle_gamma   90.00
#
_symmetry.space_group_name_H-M   'P 1'
#
loop_
_entity.id
_entity.type
_entity.pdbx_description
1 polymer ?
#
loop_
_entity_poly.entity_id
_entity_poly.type
_entity_poly.pdbx_seq_one_letter_code
_entity_poly.pdbx_strand_id
1 'polypeptide(L)'
;MTTTENYLALLVVKENFGEIPHLVCNHLIQKKSYPLQLIASDLDLDRKLTSQALSILLIHNIVDYSISSKKILEYTFCTQTALDLLKISRNICQIETEHGNFASLIIEQFYLNGSIEMSLLILKVLGPFIKTNNITDEAKINSLLSQIKQNFVKLFEFGFIEKAPRLAKTEDDKIPVFDKDIEDSELPELKFNDLVIKNFLEFNEFDTMLQINEDYGDKNSYLKLNKKKFQQTHRDNLIVEAIRNRIDNNAANMISILLRLSNSKIEGDKANQSSYISKTVTSVDIQKFMRLEHKMDSITVEKYLTVIQQDSFKILEKIGEFGGGAYAIDFKKSLHNLCVSHIESVIRERYGSKSLRIFKVIMDKSQLEQKQIEEFSMIPSKDCKSLLYGMLNDGMLGITELSKTVDHAPSRTYYLFYVDVYLICKKLVENAYKSMANLIIKRNFLTSENKRLIEKSKKCDGIIESLRSQGAEQAEIDEVKTMISDDELKMLDSFKDHINRIELAESQLEESITLLELYFYYHTVPPIITTGRVLDLKSFVKKLDRPCVFKSDILKGEAKSWTLENISQVFKSEKFEFRIGNKQKTSRVQFENECEYVEANLSDFFLWLSSSCQQKRARTFTPFEKFDPKDVWVYADYKYMVDLCEKNSAISDCIDWSGFGFDKRNAIDSTLWIGSKQAYTPCHFDTYGYNLVAQIFGCKRWIMFGPNDSKNMYPSRIPFEESTVYSQVNVRFPDLKKYPLFNKVTPYVVDLEPGDILFVPHHWWHYVESQTDSISINTWVEMKEIDDYSRLKEILSKSLIQGLMESNFIDLDSWVNKLENYTPQNENMEIVKNCLNSLENQQQLKEDNESNDVVSLYATECCENIELKPDQFLLKSLANSITDYQ
;
A
#
# COMPACT_ATOMS: atom_id res chain seq x y z
N MET A 1 5.36 7.47 -10.75
CA MET A 1 5.15 8.93 -10.77
C MET A 1 5.24 9.41 -12.21
N THR A 2 4.34 10.29 -12.64
CA THR A 2 4.35 10.82 -14.01
C THR A 2 5.30 12.03 -14.10
N THR A 3 5.92 12.24 -15.26
CA THR A 3 6.80 13.40 -15.50
C THR A 3 6.04 14.72 -15.32
N THR A 4 4.73 14.72 -15.59
CA THR A 4 3.82 15.85 -15.40
C THR A 4 3.57 16.21 -13.93
N GLU A 5 3.43 15.21 -13.03
CA GLU A 5 3.31 15.43 -11.59
C GLU A 5 4.53 16.15 -11.03
N ASN A 6 5.72 15.64 -11.37
CA ASN A 6 6.99 16.22 -10.92
C ASN A 6 7.17 17.65 -11.44
N TYR A 7 6.79 17.91 -12.70
CA TYR A 7 6.86 19.24 -13.27
C TYR A 7 5.95 20.24 -12.55
N LEU A 8 4.70 19.86 -12.28
CA LEU A 8 3.76 20.71 -11.54
C LEU A 8 4.25 20.98 -10.11
N ALA A 9 4.69 19.95 -9.40
CA ALA A 9 5.24 20.10 -8.05
C ALA A 9 6.42 21.07 -8.00
N LEU A 10 7.32 21.01 -8.99
CA LEU A 10 8.45 21.93 -9.11
C LEU A 10 8.03 23.38 -9.38
N LEU A 11 6.96 23.60 -10.16
CA LEU A 11 6.42 24.93 -10.40
C LEU A 11 5.81 25.53 -9.13
N VAL A 12 5.07 24.74 -8.36
CA VAL A 12 4.47 25.17 -7.08
C VAL A 12 5.55 25.52 -6.06
N VAL A 13 6.61 24.72 -5.97
CA VAL A 13 7.76 25.02 -5.09
C VAL A 13 8.44 26.32 -5.51
N LYS A 14 8.58 26.56 -6.82
CA LYS A 14 9.19 27.78 -7.35
C LYS A 14 8.37 29.04 -7.01
N GLU A 15 7.05 28.96 -7.08
CA GLU A 15 6.15 30.07 -6.76
C GLU A 15 6.20 30.44 -5.28
N ASN A 16 6.20 29.44 -4.39
CA ASN A 16 6.13 29.68 -2.95
C ASN A 16 7.49 29.97 -2.29
N PHE A 17 8.58 29.34 -2.76
CA PHE A 17 9.89 29.39 -2.09
C PHE A 17 11.02 29.97 -2.95
N GLY A 18 10.78 30.21 -4.24
CA GLY A 18 11.75 30.81 -5.16
C GLY A 18 12.66 29.80 -5.90
N GLU A 19 13.67 30.34 -6.59
CA GLU A 19 14.50 29.58 -7.55
C GLU A 19 15.47 28.58 -6.89
N ILE A 20 16.06 28.91 -5.73
CA ILE A 20 17.07 28.04 -5.10
C ILE A 20 16.44 26.73 -4.59
N PRO A 21 15.33 26.76 -3.83
CA PRO A 21 14.64 25.52 -3.42
C PRO A 21 14.15 24.71 -4.63
N HIS A 22 13.69 25.38 -5.70
CA HIS A 22 13.31 24.73 -6.95
C HIS A 22 14.46 23.92 -7.57
N LEU A 23 15.67 24.49 -7.67
CA LEU A 23 16.85 23.78 -8.20
C LEU A 23 17.22 22.56 -7.36
N VAL A 24 17.17 22.71 -6.03
CA VAL A 24 17.43 21.59 -5.09
C VAL A 24 16.40 20.48 -5.27
N CYS A 25 15.11 20.81 -5.34
CA CYS A 25 14.05 19.82 -5.57
C CYS A 25 14.18 19.13 -6.94
N ASN A 26 14.53 19.86 -8.00
CA ASN A 26 14.72 19.28 -9.34
C ASN A 26 15.86 18.26 -9.33
N HIS A 27 16.95 18.56 -8.63
CA HIS A 27 18.07 17.64 -8.45
C HIS A 27 17.66 16.38 -7.65
N LEU A 28 16.91 16.56 -6.55
CA LEU A 28 16.40 15.45 -5.74
C LEU A 28 15.45 14.53 -6.52
N ILE A 29 14.60 15.08 -7.40
CA ILE A 29 13.71 14.26 -8.26
C ILE A 29 14.51 13.38 -9.22
N GLN A 30 15.62 13.89 -9.78
CA GLN A 30 16.45 13.12 -10.71
C GLN A 30 17.26 12.01 -10.04
N LYS A 31 17.69 12.22 -8.79
CA LYS A 31 18.60 11.31 -8.05
C LYS A 31 17.90 10.45 -6.99
N LYS A 32 16.61 10.67 -6.73
CA LYS A 32 15.77 10.06 -5.67
C LYS A 32 16.19 10.42 -4.23
N SER A 33 17.36 9.95 -3.78
CA SER A 33 17.91 10.25 -2.45
C SER A 33 19.37 10.70 -2.56
N TYR A 34 19.74 11.79 -1.90
CA TYR A 34 21.09 12.35 -2.04
C TYR A 34 21.56 13.15 -0.82
N PRO A 35 22.87 13.15 -0.48
CA PRO A 35 23.39 13.87 0.68
C PRO A 35 23.72 15.33 0.39
N LEU A 36 23.61 16.19 1.41
CA LEU A 36 23.82 17.66 1.33
C LEU A 36 25.11 18.06 0.59
N GLN A 37 26.22 17.38 0.87
CA GLN A 37 27.53 17.76 0.31
C GLN A 37 27.59 17.56 -1.20
N LEU A 38 26.97 16.50 -1.70
CA LEU A 38 26.93 16.21 -3.13
C LEU A 38 25.90 17.09 -3.85
N ILE A 39 24.79 17.44 -3.18
CA ILE A 39 23.81 18.40 -3.72
C ILE A 39 24.48 19.76 -3.95
N ALA A 40 25.28 20.24 -2.98
CA ALA A 40 25.96 21.53 -3.11
C ALA A 40 27.04 21.51 -4.21
N SER A 41 27.78 20.40 -4.35
CA SER A 41 28.80 20.28 -5.41
C SER A 41 28.20 20.16 -6.81
N ASP A 42 27.11 19.40 -6.96
CA ASP A 42 26.52 19.15 -8.27
C ASP A 42 25.74 20.36 -8.82
N LEU A 43 25.31 21.27 -7.93
CA LEU A 43 24.58 22.49 -8.26
C LEU A 43 25.45 23.76 -8.31
N ASP A 44 26.76 23.66 -8.03
CA ASP A 44 27.67 24.82 -7.88
C ASP A 44 27.13 25.90 -6.93
N LEU A 45 26.41 25.50 -5.86
CA LEU A 45 25.80 26.40 -4.88
C LEU A 45 26.62 26.43 -3.58
N ASP A 46 26.63 27.58 -2.89
CA ASP A 46 27.23 27.67 -1.57
C ASP A 46 26.48 26.76 -0.57
N ARG A 47 27.24 25.99 0.21
CA ARG A 47 26.71 25.02 1.19
C ARG A 47 25.73 25.67 2.17
N LYS A 48 25.96 26.94 2.53
CA LYS A 48 25.06 27.68 3.42
C LYS A 48 23.70 27.91 2.78
N LEU A 49 23.65 28.31 1.51
CA LEU A 49 22.41 28.53 0.78
C LEU A 49 21.65 27.22 0.57
N THR A 50 22.35 26.13 0.22
CA THR A 50 21.72 24.80 0.10
C THR A 50 21.16 24.32 1.44
N SER A 51 21.88 24.55 2.54
CA SER A 51 21.41 24.20 3.88
C SER A 51 20.18 25.03 4.31
N GLN A 52 20.16 26.33 3.97
CA GLN A 52 19.00 27.19 4.22
C GLN A 52 17.79 26.74 3.40
N ALA A 53 17.97 26.47 2.11
CA ALA A 53 16.91 25.96 1.24
C ALA A 53 16.34 24.63 1.75
N LEU A 54 17.20 23.66 2.12
CA LEU A 54 16.77 22.39 2.69
C LEU A 54 16.06 22.57 4.04
N SER A 55 16.50 23.50 4.88
CA SER A 55 15.84 23.77 6.16
C SER A 55 14.41 24.28 5.97
N ILE A 56 14.18 25.18 5.01
CA ILE A 56 12.83 25.65 4.65
C ILE A 56 11.98 24.47 4.16
N LEU A 57 12.50 23.67 3.23
CA LEU A 57 11.78 22.52 2.68
C LEU A 57 11.43 21.45 3.73
N LEU A 58 12.30 21.25 4.73
CA LEU A 58 12.06 20.35 5.86
C LEU A 58 10.95 20.87 6.78
N ILE A 59 10.94 22.17 7.10
CA ILE A 59 9.91 22.79 7.95
C ILE A 59 8.51 22.61 7.36
N HIS A 60 8.39 22.67 6.02
CA HIS A 60 7.15 22.45 5.28
C HIS A 60 6.87 20.96 4.94
N ASN A 61 7.71 20.02 5.40
CA ASN A 61 7.60 18.57 5.13
C ASN A 61 7.59 18.20 3.63
N ILE A 62 8.22 19.03 2.78
CA ILE A 62 8.34 18.78 1.33
C ILE A 62 9.50 17.83 1.05
N VAL A 63 10.55 17.94 1.86
CA VAL A 63 11.70 17.04 1.83
C VAL A 63 11.71 16.23 3.12
N ASP A 64 11.84 14.92 3.00
CA ASP A 64 12.11 14.02 4.11
C ASP A 64 13.60 13.68 4.13
N TYR A 65 14.11 13.26 5.28
CA TYR A 65 15.47 12.72 5.39
C TYR A 65 15.45 11.28 5.90
N SER A 66 16.35 10.47 5.36
CA SER A 66 16.60 9.11 5.80
C SER A 66 18.07 8.93 6.12
N ILE A 67 18.37 7.99 7.01
CA ILE A 67 19.74 7.62 7.34
C ILE A 67 20.09 6.40 6.50
N SER A 68 21.06 6.55 5.61
CA SER A 68 21.59 5.43 4.83
C SER A 68 22.36 4.43 5.71
N SER A 69 22.61 3.23 5.19
CA SER A 69 23.41 2.19 5.87
C SER A 69 24.82 2.64 6.31
N LYS A 70 25.33 3.74 5.73
CA LYS A 70 26.62 4.35 6.06
C LYS A 70 26.54 5.52 7.06
N LYS A 71 25.41 5.70 7.76
CA LYS A 71 25.13 6.86 8.65
C LYS A 71 25.24 8.23 7.96
N ILE A 72 24.99 8.28 6.65
CA ILE A 72 24.94 9.56 5.90
C ILE A 72 23.47 9.97 5.77
N LEU A 73 23.18 11.25 6.06
CA LEU A 73 21.88 11.87 5.84
C LEU A 73 21.62 12.01 4.34
N GLU A 74 20.58 11.33 3.86
CA GLU A 74 20.07 11.46 2.51
C GLU A 74 18.71 12.15 2.53
N TYR A 75 18.54 13.12 1.64
CA TYR A 75 17.30 13.86 1.50
C TYR A 75 16.48 13.30 0.35
N THR A 76 15.18 13.16 0.54
CA THR A 76 14.22 12.63 -0.45
C THR A 76 13.09 13.65 -0.65
N PHE A 77 12.71 13.89 -1.90
CA PHE A 77 11.62 14.81 -2.22
C PHE A 77 10.25 14.10 -2.20
N CYS A 78 9.28 14.65 -1.46
CA CYS A 78 7.91 14.16 -1.40
C CYS A 78 6.99 14.99 -2.32
N THR A 79 6.76 14.48 -3.53
CA THR A 79 5.92 15.15 -4.55
C THR A 79 4.49 15.41 -4.07
N GLN A 80 3.89 14.48 -3.33
CA GLN A 80 2.51 14.62 -2.84
C GLN A 80 2.37 15.81 -1.89
N THR A 81 3.33 16.02 -0.99
CA THR A 81 3.31 17.16 -0.07
C THR A 81 3.43 18.48 -0.81
N ALA A 82 4.24 18.54 -1.87
CA ALA A 82 4.33 19.74 -2.70
C ALA A 82 3.01 20.03 -3.43
N LEU A 83 2.32 19.00 -3.94
CA LEU A 83 1.01 19.16 -4.57
C LEU A 83 -0.09 19.55 -3.57
N ASP A 84 0.02 19.16 -2.30
CA ASP A 84 -0.93 19.61 -1.27
C ASP A 84 -0.92 21.13 -1.06
N LEU A 85 0.14 21.84 -1.46
CA LEU A 85 0.17 23.31 -1.43
C LEU A 85 -0.84 23.94 -2.40
N LEU A 86 -1.27 23.22 -3.44
CA LEU A 86 -2.35 23.67 -4.32
C LEU A 86 -3.69 23.74 -3.58
N LYS A 87 -3.84 22.96 -2.50
CA LYS A 87 -5.10 22.81 -1.74
C LYS A 87 -5.26 23.81 -0.61
N ILE A 88 -4.34 24.76 -0.46
CA ILE A 88 -4.31 25.72 0.65
C ILE A 88 -5.60 26.55 0.69
N SER A 89 -5.96 27.19 -0.43
CA SER A 89 -7.11 28.08 -0.50
C SER A 89 -8.42 27.37 -0.13
N ARG A 90 -8.59 26.12 -0.60
CA ARG A 90 -9.74 25.29 -0.28
C ARG A 90 -9.79 24.92 1.20
N ASN A 91 -8.68 24.44 1.75
CA ASN A 91 -8.61 24.03 3.15
C ASN A 91 -8.90 25.20 4.10
N ILE A 92 -8.44 26.41 3.76
CA ILE A 92 -8.73 27.64 4.50
C ILE A 92 -10.23 27.97 4.45
N CYS A 93 -10.83 28.01 3.25
CA CYS A 93 -12.26 28.31 3.08
C CYS A 93 -13.15 27.28 3.81
N GLN A 94 -12.76 26.02 3.81
CA GLN A 94 -13.48 24.96 4.51
C GLN A 94 -13.48 25.18 6.03
N ILE A 95 -12.31 25.48 6.61
CA ILE A 95 -12.18 25.73 8.05
C ILE A 95 -12.91 27.02 8.45
N GLU A 96 -12.89 28.04 7.59
CA GLU A 96 -13.67 29.26 7.83
C GLU A 96 -15.17 28.95 7.93
N THR A 97 -15.69 28.08 7.07
CA THR A 97 -17.09 27.68 7.07
C THR A 97 -17.47 26.84 8.29
N GLU A 98 -16.59 25.93 8.73
CA GLU A 98 -16.87 24.98 9.82
C GLU A 98 -16.56 25.53 11.22
N HIS A 99 -15.52 26.37 11.35
CA HIS A 99 -14.95 26.79 12.64
C HIS A 99 -14.75 28.31 12.78
N GLY A 100 -15.03 29.09 11.73
CA GLY A 100 -15.01 30.56 11.74
C GLY A 100 -13.64 31.17 11.44
N ASN A 101 -13.60 32.50 11.36
CA ASN A 101 -12.47 33.26 10.80
C ASN A 101 -11.17 33.09 11.60
N PHE A 102 -11.23 33.03 12.94
CA PHE A 102 -10.02 32.84 13.75
C PHE A 102 -9.38 31.46 13.53
N ALA A 103 -10.18 30.43 13.26
CA ALA A 103 -9.67 29.10 12.94
C ALA A 103 -9.00 29.09 11.56
N SER A 104 -9.60 29.78 10.59
CA SER A 104 -9.04 29.98 9.24
C SER A 104 -7.64 30.63 9.29
N LEU A 105 -7.49 31.70 10.07
CA LEU A 105 -6.21 32.40 10.25
C LEU A 105 -5.15 31.54 10.95
N ILE A 106 -5.55 30.72 11.92
CA ILE A 106 -4.62 29.75 12.56
C ILE A 106 -4.04 28.80 11.50
N ILE A 107 -4.90 28.24 10.65
CA ILE A 107 -4.49 27.30 9.60
C ILE A 107 -3.66 27.98 8.52
N GLU A 108 -3.99 29.22 8.14
CA GLU A 108 -3.18 30.03 7.22
C GLU A 108 -1.74 30.21 7.77
N GLN A 109 -1.60 30.55 9.05
CA GLN A 109 -0.29 30.68 9.67
C GLN A 109 0.50 29.36 9.72
N PHE A 110 -0.18 28.22 9.83
CA PHE A 110 0.48 26.92 9.69
C PHE A 110 0.96 26.65 8.27
N TYR A 111 0.19 27.02 7.23
CA TYR A 111 0.65 26.85 5.84
C TYR A 111 1.86 27.74 5.50
N LEU A 112 1.87 28.99 6.00
CA LEU A 112 2.97 29.93 5.77
C LEU A 112 4.26 29.56 6.50
N ASN A 113 4.16 29.04 7.72
CA ASN A 113 5.32 28.78 8.57
C ASN A 113 5.71 27.30 8.68
N GLY A 114 4.85 26.38 8.22
CA GLY A 114 5.04 24.94 8.37
C GLY A 114 4.88 24.49 9.83
N SER A 115 5.92 23.88 10.38
CA SER A 115 5.93 23.38 11.76
C SER A 115 6.28 24.50 12.75
N ILE A 116 5.37 24.80 13.68
CA ILE A 116 5.50 25.95 14.59
C ILE A 116 5.10 25.60 16.03
N GLU A 117 5.65 26.33 17.00
CA GLU A 117 5.27 26.25 18.42
C GLU A 117 3.92 26.95 18.66
N MET A 118 3.19 26.49 19.70
CA MET A 118 1.83 26.96 19.98
C MET A 118 1.81 28.43 20.42
N SER A 119 2.77 28.83 21.27
CA SER A 119 2.93 30.22 21.72
C SER A 119 3.17 31.16 20.54
N LEU A 120 4.15 30.86 19.70
CA LEU A 120 4.51 31.68 18.54
C LEU A 120 3.38 31.82 17.53
N LEU A 121 2.61 30.75 17.31
CA LEU A 121 1.43 30.78 16.45
C LEU A 121 0.36 31.76 16.96
N ILE A 122 0.02 31.68 18.25
CA ILE A 122 -0.96 32.56 18.87
C ILE A 122 -0.52 34.02 18.74
N LEU A 123 0.76 34.30 18.96
CA LEU A 123 1.32 35.64 18.80
C LEU A 123 1.22 36.14 17.36
N LYS A 124 1.59 35.33 16.37
CA LYS A 124 1.48 35.69 14.94
C LYS A 124 0.04 35.96 14.50
N VAL A 125 -0.94 35.26 15.05
CA VAL A 125 -2.37 35.53 14.78
C VAL A 125 -2.83 36.82 15.47
N LEU A 126 -2.41 37.07 16.72
CA LEU A 126 -2.81 38.27 17.47
C LEU A 126 -2.25 39.57 16.88
N GLY A 127 -1.01 39.57 16.39
CA GLY A 127 -0.30 40.75 15.93
C GLY A 127 -1.04 41.61 14.89
N PRO A 128 -1.46 41.03 13.75
CA PRO A 128 -2.20 41.76 12.72
C PRO A 128 -3.51 42.35 13.21
N PHE A 129 -4.24 41.67 14.11
CA PHE A 129 -5.51 42.15 14.66
C PHE A 129 -5.35 43.36 15.58
N ILE A 130 -4.27 43.40 16.36
CA ILE A 130 -3.97 44.52 17.23
C ILE A 130 -3.59 45.76 16.40
N LYS A 131 -2.77 45.57 15.34
CA LYS A 131 -2.36 46.64 14.43
C LYS A 131 -3.52 47.22 13.61
N THR A 132 -4.42 46.37 13.11
CA THR A 132 -5.56 46.82 12.28
C THR A 132 -6.65 47.52 13.08
N ASN A 133 -6.86 47.13 14.33
CA ASN A 133 -7.92 47.70 15.17
C ASN A 133 -7.42 48.75 16.19
N ASN A 134 -6.12 49.09 16.21
CA ASN A 134 -5.51 50.01 17.20
C ASN A 134 -5.95 49.70 18.65
N ILE A 135 -5.99 48.42 19.03
CA ILE A 135 -6.50 48.01 20.34
C ILE A 135 -5.41 48.18 21.40
N THR A 136 -5.58 49.17 22.28
CA THR A 136 -4.69 49.44 23.43
C THR A 136 -5.19 48.83 24.74
N ASP A 137 -6.41 48.31 24.78
CA ASP A 137 -7.04 47.81 26.01
C ASP A 137 -6.60 46.37 26.34
N GLU A 138 -5.84 46.17 27.42
CA GLU A 138 -5.38 44.85 27.92
C GLU A 138 -6.52 43.83 28.09
N ALA A 139 -7.71 44.29 28.52
CA ALA A 139 -8.88 43.42 28.71
C ALA A 139 -9.44 42.84 27.39
N LYS A 140 -9.39 43.61 26.29
CA LYS A 140 -9.83 43.13 24.97
C LYS A 140 -8.82 42.15 24.38
N ILE A 141 -7.52 42.40 24.59
CA ILE A 141 -6.44 41.49 24.18
C ILE A 141 -6.58 40.14 24.90
N ASN A 142 -6.84 40.14 26.20
CA ASN A 142 -7.07 38.91 26.98
C ASN A 142 -8.32 38.13 26.53
N SER A 143 -9.40 38.83 26.19
CA SER A 143 -10.61 38.20 25.63
C SER A 143 -10.32 37.52 24.29
N LEU A 144 -9.61 38.20 23.39
CA LEU A 144 -9.20 37.67 22.08
C LEU A 144 -8.26 36.46 22.22
N LEU A 145 -7.28 36.54 23.13
CA LEU A 145 -6.35 35.44 23.40
C LEU A 145 -7.10 34.20 23.91
N SER A 146 -8.09 34.38 24.78
CA SER A 146 -8.96 33.30 25.25
C SER A 146 -9.76 32.67 24.09
N GLN A 147 -10.33 33.49 23.20
CA GLN A 147 -11.07 33.00 22.03
C GLN A 147 -10.19 32.21 21.06
N ILE A 148 -8.99 32.71 20.76
CA ILE A 148 -8.02 32.02 19.90
C ILE A 148 -7.59 30.70 20.53
N LYS A 149 -7.30 30.69 21.84
CA LYS A 149 -6.96 29.47 22.57
C LYS A 149 -8.10 28.44 22.53
N GLN A 150 -9.35 28.86 22.72
CA GLN A 150 -10.52 27.97 22.62
C GLN A 150 -10.67 27.37 21.22
N ASN A 151 -10.50 28.17 20.16
CA ASN A 151 -10.58 27.68 18.79
C ASN A 151 -9.41 26.73 18.46
N PHE A 152 -8.22 27.00 18.99
CA PHE A 152 -7.08 26.09 18.87
C PHE A 152 -7.35 24.75 19.55
N VAL A 153 -7.88 24.75 20.78
CA VAL A 153 -8.24 23.52 21.50
C VAL A 153 -9.28 22.72 20.70
N LYS A 154 -10.31 23.38 20.15
CA LYS A 154 -11.29 22.73 19.27
C LYS A 154 -10.63 22.09 18.05
N LEU A 155 -9.74 22.81 17.36
CA LEU A 155 -9.04 22.27 16.17
C LEU A 155 -8.15 21.07 16.52
N PHE A 156 -7.55 21.07 17.71
CA PHE A 156 -6.77 19.95 18.22
C PHE A 156 -7.67 18.75 18.58
N GLU A 157 -8.79 18.97 19.28
CA GLU A 157 -9.79 17.95 19.60
C GLU A 157 -10.40 17.31 18.34
N PHE A 158 -10.65 18.08 17.29
CA PHE A 158 -11.12 17.56 16.01
C PHE A 158 -10.03 16.86 15.19
N GLY A 159 -8.76 16.92 15.63
CA GLY A 159 -7.62 16.24 15.02
C GLY A 159 -7.07 16.89 13.75
N PHE A 160 -7.35 18.18 13.51
CA PHE A 160 -6.77 18.93 12.38
C PHE A 160 -5.30 19.30 12.62
N ILE A 161 -4.91 19.42 13.89
CA ILE A 161 -3.55 19.74 14.33
C ILE A 161 -3.02 18.54 15.11
N GLU A 162 -1.81 18.10 14.79
CA GLU A 162 -1.12 17.00 15.46
C GLU A 162 0.26 17.48 15.94
N LYS A 163 0.82 16.84 16.96
CA LYS A 163 2.20 17.14 17.39
C LYS A 163 3.20 16.54 16.40
N ALA A 164 4.27 17.26 16.13
CA ALA A 164 5.43 16.71 15.43
C ALA A 164 6.13 15.67 16.32
N PRO A 165 6.73 14.63 15.73
CA PRO A 165 7.42 13.59 16.51
C PRO A 165 8.59 14.21 17.29
N ARG A 166 8.81 13.75 18.53
CA ARG A 166 9.87 14.29 19.40
C ARG A 166 11.23 13.71 19.04
N LEU A 167 12.29 14.47 19.29
CA LEU A 167 13.67 13.98 19.18
C LEU A 167 13.90 12.85 20.19
N ALA A 168 14.32 11.68 19.71
CA ALA A 168 14.74 10.57 20.55
C ALA A 168 16.03 10.96 21.28
N LYS A 169 16.01 10.96 22.61
CA LYS A 169 17.19 11.23 23.44
C LYS A 169 18.14 10.03 23.36
N THR A 170 19.07 10.05 22.41
CA THR A 170 20.24 9.15 22.42
C THR A 170 21.47 10.03 22.60
N GLU A 171 22.27 9.75 23.64
CA GLU A 171 23.37 10.62 24.08
C GLU A 171 24.58 10.63 23.13
N ASP A 172 24.61 9.81 22.06
CA ASP A 172 25.85 9.56 21.29
C ASP A 172 25.78 9.57 19.75
N ASP A 173 24.66 9.92 19.10
CA ASP A 173 24.65 10.08 17.63
C ASP A 173 24.47 11.57 17.25
N LYS A 174 25.40 12.11 16.45
CA LYS A 174 25.37 13.48 15.87
C LYS A 174 24.17 13.75 14.93
N ILE A 175 23.23 12.79 14.81
CA ILE A 175 22.13 12.81 13.84
C ILE A 175 20.81 12.65 14.62
N PRO A 176 19.87 13.60 14.51
CA PRO A 176 18.60 13.52 15.21
C PRO A 176 17.71 12.40 14.64
N VAL A 177 17.42 11.40 15.46
CA VAL A 177 16.38 10.38 15.20
C VAL A 177 15.10 10.83 15.91
N PHE A 178 13.96 10.78 15.21
CA PHE A 178 12.66 11.11 15.80
C PHE A 178 11.98 9.86 16.34
N ASP A 179 11.45 9.95 17.56
CA ASP A 179 10.64 8.92 18.18
C ASP A 179 9.23 8.96 17.60
N LYS A 180 8.82 7.89 16.94
CA LYS A 180 7.50 7.78 16.29
C LYS A 180 6.41 7.28 17.24
N ASP A 181 6.79 6.81 18.44
CA ASP A 181 5.89 6.02 19.31
C ASP A 181 5.32 6.79 20.51
N ILE A 182 5.75 8.05 20.74
CA ILE A 182 5.25 8.87 21.86
C ILE A 182 4.17 9.84 21.37
N GLU A 183 2.92 9.38 21.34
CA GLU A 183 1.75 10.24 21.17
C GLU A 183 1.30 10.82 22.53
N ASP A 184 1.93 11.90 22.96
CA ASP A 184 1.43 12.67 24.10
C ASP A 184 0.13 13.38 23.72
N SER A 185 -1.00 12.86 24.20
CA SER A 185 -2.36 13.40 23.98
C SER A 185 -2.61 14.73 24.71
N GLU A 186 -1.72 15.16 25.61
CA GLU A 186 -1.93 16.35 26.46
C GLU A 186 -1.29 17.60 25.87
N LEU A 187 -2.09 18.62 25.56
CA LEU A 187 -1.60 19.94 25.14
C LEU A 187 -0.68 20.57 26.21
N PRO A 188 0.44 21.22 25.84
CA PRO A 188 1.27 21.91 26.81
C PRO A 188 0.51 23.07 27.48
N GLU A 189 0.63 23.18 28.80
CA GLU A 189 0.06 24.30 29.55
C GLU A 189 0.81 25.60 29.23
N LEU A 190 0.22 26.45 28.38
CA LEU A 190 0.76 27.77 28.09
C LEU A 190 0.62 28.71 29.29
N LYS A 191 1.75 29.27 29.75
CA LYS A 191 1.82 30.35 30.73
C LYS A 191 2.12 31.67 30.02
N PHE A 192 1.08 32.36 29.56
CA PHE A 192 1.23 33.75 29.13
C PHE A 192 1.27 34.64 30.37
N ASN A 193 2.42 35.24 30.66
CA ASN A 193 2.54 36.23 31.74
C ASN A 193 2.02 37.60 31.26
N ASP A 194 1.45 38.40 32.18
CA ASP A 194 0.97 39.78 31.91
C ASP A 194 2.04 40.71 31.30
N LEU A 195 3.33 40.35 31.42
CA LEU A 195 4.48 41.03 30.81
C LEU A 195 4.53 40.94 29.27
N VAL A 196 4.01 39.86 28.69
CA VAL A 196 3.96 39.67 27.24
C VAL A 196 3.04 40.72 26.62
N ILE A 197 1.88 40.95 27.22
CA ILE A 197 0.87 41.91 26.78
C ILE A 197 1.40 43.35 26.86
N LYS A 198 2.15 43.69 27.91
CA LYS A 198 2.82 45.00 28.04
C LYS A 198 3.91 45.23 27.00
N ASN A 199 4.76 44.22 26.75
CA ASN A 199 5.81 44.32 25.73
C ASN A 199 5.24 44.36 24.30
N PHE A 200 4.09 43.73 24.04
CA PHE A 200 3.36 43.82 22.77
C PHE A 200 2.83 45.22 22.44
N LEU A 201 2.52 46.02 23.47
CA LEU A 201 2.02 47.39 23.30
C LEU A 201 3.14 48.42 23.06
N GLU A 202 4.39 48.11 23.44
CA GLU A 202 5.53 49.04 23.35
C GLU A 202 6.40 48.86 22.09
N PHE A 203 6.50 47.66 21.51
CA PHE A 203 7.36 47.39 20.36
C PHE A 203 6.58 47.21 19.04
N ASN A 204 6.71 48.18 18.12
CA ASN A 204 6.06 48.17 16.79
C ASN A 204 6.59 47.08 15.83
N GLU A 205 7.75 46.48 16.12
CA GLU A 205 8.44 45.50 15.27
C GLU A 205 8.44 44.09 15.88
N PHE A 206 7.77 43.18 15.17
CA PHE A 206 7.53 41.77 15.55
C PHE A 206 8.81 40.93 15.63
N ASP A 207 9.82 41.27 14.83
CA ASP A 207 11.07 40.50 14.69
C ASP A 207 11.95 40.58 15.94
N THR A 208 11.81 41.64 16.75
CA THR A 208 12.57 41.85 17.99
C THR A 208 12.04 41.06 19.19
N MET A 209 10.77 40.63 19.18
CA MET A 209 10.20 39.82 20.27
C MET A 209 10.66 38.35 20.26
N LEU A 210 10.99 37.82 19.09
CA LEU A 210 11.48 36.44 18.90
C LEU A 210 12.84 36.16 19.57
N GLN A 211 13.58 37.21 19.97
CA GLN A 211 14.88 37.09 20.64
C GLN A 211 14.78 37.05 22.18
N ILE A 212 13.59 37.33 22.76
CA ILE A 212 13.42 37.29 24.20
C ILE A 212 13.13 35.85 24.61
N ASN A 213 14.15 35.23 25.17
CA ASN A 213 14.23 33.81 25.50
C ASN A 213 13.40 33.46 26.77
N GLU A 214 12.13 33.84 26.80
CA GLU A 214 11.21 33.46 27.89
C GLU A 214 10.72 32.01 27.71
N ASP A 215 10.73 31.22 28.79
CA ASP A 215 10.19 29.85 28.80
C ASP A 215 8.65 29.90 28.82
N TYR A 216 8.01 29.89 27.65
CA TYR A 216 6.55 29.86 27.50
C TYR A 216 5.89 28.49 27.83
N GLY A 217 6.69 27.51 28.26
CA GLY A 217 6.23 26.17 28.65
C GLY A 217 6.10 25.16 27.50
N ASP A 218 6.32 25.59 26.25
CA ASP A 218 6.17 24.79 25.02
C ASP A 218 7.47 24.59 24.22
N LYS A 219 8.64 24.94 24.77
CA LYS A 219 9.93 24.78 24.08
C LYS A 219 10.14 23.33 23.62
N ASN A 220 10.48 23.17 22.33
CA ASN A 220 10.67 21.89 21.62
C ASN A 220 9.38 21.07 21.38
N SER A 221 8.20 21.68 21.48
CA SER A 221 6.93 21.04 21.09
C SER A 221 6.38 21.65 19.80
N TYR A 222 6.87 21.16 18.66
CA TYR A 222 6.36 21.60 17.35
C TYR A 222 5.02 20.95 17.02
N LEU A 223 4.15 21.73 16.40
CA LEU A 223 2.85 21.29 15.90
C LEU A 223 2.89 21.25 14.38
N LYS A 224 2.21 20.27 13.79
CA LYS A 224 2.04 20.11 12.35
C LYS A 224 0.57 19.93 11.99
N LEU A 225 0.22 20.24 10.75
CA LEU A 225 -1.12 20.02 10.23
C LEU A 225 -1.33 18.55 9.86
N ASN A 226 -2.46 17.99 10.32
CA ASN A 226 -2.86 16.64 9.95
C ASN A 226 -3.54 16.63 8.58
N LYS A 227 -2.72 16.43 7.54
CA LYS A 227 -3.19 16.37 6.14
C LYS A 227 -4.23 15.28 5.88
N LYS A 228 -4.12 14.14 6.57
CA LYS A 228 -5.06 13.01 6.41
C LYS A 228 -6.47 13.41 6.87
N LYS A 229 -6.57 14.22 7.92
CA LYS A 229 -7.87 14.72 8.39
C LYS A 229 -8.55 15.60 7.35
N PHE A 230 -7.81 16.50 6.71
CA PHE A 230 -8.34 17.32 5.61
C PHE A 230 -8.84 16.45 4.44
N GLN A 231 -8.09 15.42 4.05
CA GLN A 231 -8.52 14.48 3.02
C GLN A 231 -9.82 13.73 3.42
N GLN A 232 -9.96 13.33 4.69
CA GLN A 232 -11.18 12.72 5.20
C GLN A 232 -12.38 13.67 5.16
N THR A 233 -12.22 14.91 5.63
CA THR A 233 -13.32 15.87 5.62
C THR A 233 -13.73 16.24 4.19
N HIS A 234 -12.77 16.36 3.27
CA HIS A 234 -13.07 16.60 1.87
C HIS A 234 -13.82 15.42 1.21
N ARG A 235 -13.40 14.18 1.48
CA ARG A 235 -14.13 12.96 1.07
C ARG A 235 -15.58 12.99 1.59
N ASP A 236 -15.75 13.33 2.87
CA ASP A 236 -17.06 13.35 3.50
C ASP A 236 -17.96 14.42 2.86
N ASN A 237 -17.42 15.61 2.59
CA ASN A 237 -18.14 16.68 1.90
C ASN A 237 -18.56 16.30 0.48
N LEU A 238 -17.68 15.66 -0.31
CA LEU A 238 -18.02 15.18 -1.66
C LEU A 238 -19.19 14.18 -1.64
N ILE A 239 -19.21 13.27 -0.66
CA ILE A 239 -20.30 12.29 -0.51
C ILE A 239 -21.60 12.99 -0.10
N VAL A 240 -21.54 13.93 0.83
CA VAL A 240 -22.71 14.70 1.31
C VAL A 240 -23.31 15.53 0.17
N GLU A 241 -22.48 16.22 -0.62
CA GLU A 241 -22.94 17.01 -1.77
C GLU A 241 -23.55 16.15 -2.88
N ALA A 242 -22.99 14.98 -3.13
CA ALA A 242 -23.54 14.05 -4.11
C ALA A 242 -24.94 13.57 -3.74
N ILE A 243 -25.18 13.31 -2.45
CA ILE A 243 -26.50 12.92 -1.95
C ILE A 243 -27.46 14.10 -1.96
N ARG A 244 -26.98 15.30 -1.60
CA ARG A 244 -27.76 16.54 -1.66
C ARG A 244 -28.32 16.77 -3.06
N ASN A 245 -27.51 16.55 -4.09
CA ASN A 245 -27.90 16.75 -5.48
C ASN A 245 -28.81 15.63 -6.03
N ARG A 246 -28.77 14.43 -5.44
CA ARG A 246 -29.55 13.27 -5.92
C ARG A 246 -30.88 13.07 -5.21
N ILE A 247 -30.93 13.30 -3.89
CA ILE A 247 -32.11 13.03 -3.05
C ILE A 247 -32.67 14.36 -2.54
N ASP A 248 -32.15 14.85 -1.41
CA ASP A 248 -32.57 16.09 -0.78
C ASP A 248 -31.55 16.56 0.29
N ASN A 249 -31.78 17.75 0.84
CA ASN A 249 -30.96 18.31 1.91
C ASN A 249 -31.04 17.50 3.21
N ASN A 250 -32.17 16.86 3.54
CA ASN A 250 -32.31 16.11 4.79
C ASN A 250 -31.53 14.79 4.75
N ALA A 251 -31.53 14.08 3.61
CA ALA A 251 -30.70 12.91 3.40
C ALA A 251 -29.21 13.25 3.49
N ALA A 252 -28.80 14.41 2.94
CA ALA A 252 -27.43 14.90 3.05
C ALA A 252 -27.03 15.14 4.53
N ASN A 253 -27.89 15.78 5.31
CA ASN A 253 -27.66 16.01 6.74
C ASN A 253 -27.58 14.69 7.53
N MET A 254 -28.42 13.70 7.20
CA MET A 254 -28.39 12.38 7.82
C MET A 254 -27.04 11.67 7.58
N ILE A 255 -26.52 11.75 6.35
CA ILE A 255 -25.24 11.14 5.99
C ILE A 255 -24.08 11.90 6.63
N SER A 256 -24.16 13.23 6.72
CA SER A 256 -23.20 14.05 7.47
C SER A 256 -23.12 13.63 8.94
N ILE A 257 -24.28 13.45 9.61
CA ILE A 257 -24.33 12.94 10.99
C ILE A 257 -23.77 11.53 11.08
N LEU A 258 -24.10 10.64 10.14
CA LEU A 258 -23.56 9.28 10.12
C LEU A 258 -22.03 9.27 10.01
N LEU A 259 -21.46 10.06 9.09
CA LEU A 259 -20.01 10.21 8.92
C LEU A 259 -19.36 10.79 10.17
N ARG A 260 -19.97 11.81 10.80
CA ARG A 260 -19.48 12.39 12.06
C ARG A 260 -19.44 11.36 13.20
N LEU A 261 -20.50 10.57 13.36
CA LEU A 261 -20.58 9.50 14.35
C LEU A 261 -19.64 8.34 14.06
N SER A 262 -19.40 8.07 12.77
CA SER A 262 -18.40 7.07 12.36
C SER A 262 -17.01 7.54 12.77
N ASN A 263 -16.66 8.80 12.46
CA ASN A 263 -15.36 9.39 12.72
C ASN A 263 -15.05 9.50 14.23
N SER A 264 -16.03 9.83 15.08
CA SER A 264 -15.82 9.87 16.54
C SER A 264 -15.51 8.48 17.14
N LYS A 265 -15.94 7.39 16.49
CA LYS A 265 -15.62 6.03 16.92
C LYS A 265 -14.25 5.57 16.42
N ILE A 266 -13.56 6.32 15.54
CA ILE A 266 -12.27 5.92 14.95
C ILE A 266 -11.12 6.01 15.96
N GLU A 267 -11.21 6.91 16.96
CA GLU A 267 -10.11 7.21 17.90
C GLU A 267 -9.66 6.04 18.80
N GLY A 268 -10.45 4.96 18.90
CA GLY A 268 -10.12 3.79 19.72
C GLY A 268 -9.27 2.69 19.06
N ASP A 269 -9.22 2.61 17.72
CA ASP A 269 -8.54 1.53 16.99
C ASP A 269 -7.74 2.09 15.81
N LYS A 270 -6.45 2.34 16.00
CA LYS A 270 -5.54 2.86 14.97
C LYS A 270 -5.22 1.88 13.84
N ALA A 271 -5.69 0.63 13.93
CA ALA A 271 -5.35 -0.43 12.98
C ALA A 271 -6.06 -0.32 11.62
N ASN A 272 -7.14 0.47 11.48
CA ASN A 272 -7.99 0.42 10.27
C ASN A 272 -8.32 1.81 9.68
N GLN A 273 -7.31 2.65 9.42
CA GLN A 273 -7.50 3.86 8.57
C GLN A 273 -7.67 3.51 7.08
N SER A 274 -7.48 2.24 6.71
CA SER A 274 -7.64 1.69 5.36
C SER A 274 -8.88 0.79 5.21
N SER A 275 -9.91 0.94 6.05
CA SER A 275 -11.16 0.23 5.81
C SER A 275 -11.95 0.91 4.68
N TYR A 276 -12.29 0.15 3.65
CA TYR A 276 -13.13 0.60 2.53
C TYR A 276 -14.55 0.99 2.96
N ILE A 277 -14.94 0.54 4.15
CA ILE A 277 -16.25 0.74 4.75
C ILE A 277 -16.07 1.55 6.03
N SER A 278 -16.99 2.48 6.29
CA SER A 278 -17.05 3.25 7.54
C SER A 278 -17.34 2.33 8.74
N LYS A 279 -17.00 2.77 9.97
CA LYS A 279 -17.46 2.06 11.17
C LYS A 279 -18.99 2.05 11.23
N THR A 280 -19.56 0.96 11.75
CA THR A 280 -21.00 0.76 11.83
C THR A 280 -21.66 1.73 12.81
N VAL A 281 -22.77 2.33 12.37
CA VAL A 281 -23.59 3.24 13.17
C VAL A 281 -25.00 2.66 13.28
N THR A 282 -25.56 2.67 14.49
CA THR A 282 -26.91 2.15 14.73
C THR A 282 -27.97 3.17 14.33
N SER A 283 -29.14 2.70 13.92
CA SER A 283 -30.27 3.59 13.58
C SER A 283 -30.73 4.42 14.78
N VAL A 284 -30.66 3.87 15.99
CA VAL A 284 -31.00 4.58 17.24
C VAL A 284 -30.09 5.79 17.47
N ASP A 285 -28.78 5.63 17.25
CA ASP A 285 -27.83 6.75 17.37
C ASP A 285 -28.20 7.85 16.37
N ILE A 286 -28.42 7.49 15.10
CA ILE A 286 -28.80 8.44 14.04
C ILE A 286 -30.10 9.17 14.40
N GLN A 287 -31.12 8.44 14.85
CA GLN A 287 -32.41 9.01 15.24
C GLN A 287 -32.26 9.99 16.42
N LYS A 288 -31.38 9.71 17.38
CA LYS A 288 -31.12 10.59 18.53
C LYS A 288 -30.54 11.93 18.07
N PHE A 289 -29.50 11.91 17.23
CA PHE A 289 -28.87 13.13 16.74
C PHE A 289 -29.78 13.92 15.78
N MET A 290 -30.51 13.23 14.90
CA MET A 290 -31.49 13.87 14.00
C MET A 290 -32.64 14.55 14.76
N ARG A 291 -33.08 13.99 15.89
CA ARG A 291 -34.09 14.63 16.75
C ARG A 291 -33.55 15.89 17.43
N LEU A 292 -32.29 15.87 17.86
CA LEU A 292 -31.65 16.99 18.56
C LEU A 292 -31.37 18.17 17.62
N GLU A 293 -30.81 17.91 16.43
CA GLU A 293 -30.37 18.97 15.52
C GLU A 293 -31.49 19.42 14.56
N HIS A 294 -32.30 18.48 14.05
CA HIS A 294 -33.25 18.75 12.97
C HIS A 294 -34.73 18.48 13.34
N LYS A 295 -35.02 18.12 14.60
CA LYS A 295 -36.38 17.85 15.12
C LYS A 295 -37.20 16.88 14.24
N MET A 296 -36.55 15.89 13.64
CA MET A 296 -37.24 14.90 12.79
C MET A 296 -37.78 13.72 13.58
N ASP A 297 -38.95 13.23 13.17
CA ASP A 297 -39.55 12.01 13.73
C ASP A 297 -38.75 10.75 13.34
N SER A 298 -38.67 9.79 14.26
CA SER A 298 -37.94 8.53 14.08
C SER A 298 -38.46 7.70 12.89
N ILE A 299 -39.78 7.73 12.65
CA ILE A 299 -40.42 7.07 11.50
C ILE A 299 -39.93 7.68 10.17
N THR A 300 -39.77 9.00 10.13
CA THR A 300 -39.31 9.71 8.94
C THR A 300 -37.84 9.40 8.66
N VAL A 301 -37.02 9.28 9.70
CA VAL A 301 -35.61 8.88 9.58
C VAL A 301 -35.48 7.48 9.00
N GLU A 302 -36.28 6.51 9.45
CA GLU A 302 -36.28 5.15 8.89
C GLU A 302 -36.68 5.14 7.41
N LYS A 303 -37.68 5.93 7.01
CA LYS A 303 -38.06 6.08 5.59
C LYS A 303 -36.88 6.59 4.76
N TYR A 304 -36.18 7.63 5.20
CA TYR A 304 -35.00 8.14 4.49
C TYR A 304 -33.88 7.10 4.40
N LEU A 305 -33.60 6.34 5.46
CA LEU A 305 -32.60 5.27 5.42
C LEU A 305 -32.95 4.21 4.37
N THR A 306 -34.23 3.82 4.27
CA THR A 306 -34.67 2.89 3.23
C THR A 306 -34.54 3.45 1.82
N VAL A 307 -34.84 4.74 1.62
CA VAL A 307 -34.68 5.41 0.32
C VAL A 307 -33.22 5.48 -0.09
N ILE A 308 -32.31 5.86 0.83
CA ILE A 308 -30.88 5.94 0.56
C ILE A 308 -30.31 4.54 0.24
N GLN A 309 -30.79 3.50 0.94
CA GLN A 309 -30.35 2.12 0.69
C GLN A 309 -30.80 1.58 -0.67
N GLN A 310 -31.98 1.97 -1.14
CA GLN A 310 -32.52 1.53 -2.44
C GLN A 310 -31.92 2.27 -3.63
N ASP A 311 -31.19 3.38 -3.39
CA ASP A 311 -30.62 4.16 -4.48
C ASP A 311 -29.58 3.36 -5.29
N SER A 312 -29.57 3.62 -6.60
CA SER A 312 -28.65 3.07 -7.57
C SER A 312 -27.18 3.28 -7.22
N PHE A 313 -26.85 4.36 -6.51
CA PHE A 313 -25.50 4.72 -6.11
C PHE A 313 -24.96 3.84 -4.96
N LYS A 314 -25.84 3.12 -4.24
CA LYS A 314 -25.52 2.17 -3.16
C LYS A 314 -24.44 2.68 -2.19
N ILE A 315 -24.61 3.90 -1.69
CA ILE A 315 -23.69 4.54 -0.73
C ILE A 315 -23.76 3.84 0.62
N LEU A 316 -24.99 3.50 1.04
CA LEU A 316 -25.30 2.98 2.36
C LEU A 316 -25.53 1.47 2.32
N GLU A 317 -24.76 0.73 3.10
CA GLU A 317 -24.92 -0.71 3.30
C GLU A 317 -25.44 -1.03 4.70
N LYS A 318 -26.45 -1.90 4.77
CA LYS A 318 -26.96 -2.45 6.04
C LYS A 318 -26.15 -3.71 6.36
N ILE A 319 -25.27 -3.63 7.36
CA ILE A 319 -24.36 -4.72 7.73
C ILE A 319 -25.01 -5.68 8.76
N GLY A 320 -25.96 -5.19 9.55
CA GLY A 320 -26.64 -6.02 10.54
C GLY A 320 -27.97 -5.44 11.03
N GLU A 321 -28.71 -6.25 11.78
CA GLU A 321 -30.02 -5.86 12.34
C GLU A 321 -29.94 -5.34 13.78
N PHE A 322 -28.74 -5.35 14.37
CA PHE A 322 -28.53 -4.92 15.75
C PHE A 322 -28.93 -3.44 15.96
N GLY A 323 -29.61 -3.15 17.06
CA GLY A 323 -29.99 -1.78 17.43
C GLY A 323 -30.96 -1.10 16.44
N GLY A 324 -31.86 -1.86 15.80
CA GLY A 324 -32.81 -1.32 14.82
C GLY A 324 -32.21 -1.14 13.41
N GLY A 325 -31.04 -1.75 13.15
CA GLY A 325 -30.31 -1.67 11.88
C GLY A 325 -28.96 -0.96 12.06
N ALA A 326 -27.89 -1.64 11.69
CA ALA A 326 -26.54 -1.10 11.65
C ALA A 326 -26.18 -0.75 10.20
N TYR A 327 -25.83 0.52 9.98
CA TYR A 327 -25.52 1.08 8.67
C TYR A 327 -24.05 1.51 8.60
N ALA A 328 -23.45 1.35 7.42
CA ALA A 328 -22.14 1.87 7.11
C ALA A 328 -22.08 2.37 5.66
N ILE A 329 -21.11 3.24 5.38
CA ILE A 329 -20.88 3.82 4.05
C ILE A 329 -19.73 3.09 3.38
N ASP A 330 -19.95 2.63 2.15
CA ASP A 330 -18.90 2.07 1.30
C ASP A 330 -18.21 3.22 0.53
N PHE A 331 -17.02 3.60 0.98
CA PHE A 331 -16.24 4.68 0.38
C PHE A 331 -15.76 4.32 -1.03
N LYS A 332 -15.44 3.04 -1.28
CA LYS A 332 -14.90 2.59 -2.56
C LYS A 332 -15.94 2.69 -3.66
N LYS A 333 -17.15 2.15 -3.43
CA LYS A 333 -18.26 2.25 -4.39
C LYS A 333 -18.70 3.70 -4.59
N SER A 334 -18.79 4.46 -3.50
CA SER A 334 -19.19 5.87 -3.56
C SER A 334 -18.23 6.69 -4.43
N LEU A 335 -16.92 6.59 -4.20
CA LEU A 335 -15.92 7.31 -4.98
C LEU A 335 -15.84 6.83 -6.44
N HIS A 336 -16.03 5.53 -6.70
CA HIS A 336 -16.13 5.02 -8.06
C HIS A 336 -17.28 5.68 -8.82
N ASN A 337 -18.48 5.73 -8.23
CA ASN A 337 -19.65 6.32 -8.87
C ASN A 337 -19.51 7.85 -9.02
N LEU A 338 -18.85 8.54 -8.08
CA LEU A 338 -18.51 9.96 -8.23
C LEU A 338 -17.55 10.20 -9.40
N CYS A 339 -16.52 9.36 -9.56
CA CYS A 339 -15.59 9.45 -10.68
C CYS A 339 -16.28 9.16 -12.01
N VAL A 340 -17.17 8.18 -12.07
CA VAL A 340 -17.99 7.93 -13.26
C VAL A 340 -18.83 9.17 -13.59
N SER A 341 -19.48 9.78 -12.61
CA SER A 341 -20.25 11.03 -12.82
C SER A 341 -19.37 12.18 -13.30
N HIS A 342 -18.12 12.28 -12.82
CA HIS A 342 -17.17 13.27 -13.28
C HIS A 342 -16.73 13.02 -14.73
N ILE A 343 -16.40 11.78 -15.09
CA ILE A 343 -16.07 11.36 -16.46
C ILE A 343 -17.24 11.66 -17.41
N GLU A 344 -18.48 11.37 -16.98
CA GLU A 344 -19.68 11.69 -17.75
C GLU A 344 -19.81 13.19 -18.03
N SER A 345 -19.50 14.05 -17.05
CA SER A 345 -19.50 15.51 -17.22
C SER A 345 -18.42 15.95 -18.21
N VAL A 346 -17.20 15.42 -18.08
CA VAL A 346 -16.09 15.73 -19.02
C VAL A 346 -16.44 15.32 -20.45
N ILE A 347 -17.03 14.14 -20.65
CA ILE A 347 -17.45 13.65 -21.98
C ILE A 347 -18.59 14.53 -22.54
N ARG A 348 -19.54 14.94 -21.69
CA ARG A 348 -20.65 15.82 -22.10
C ARG A 348 -20.15 17.16 -22.59
N GLU A 349 -19.18 17.76 -21.91
CA GLU A 349 -18.61 19.05 -22.28
C GLU A 349 -17.73 18.99 -23.52
N ARG A 350 -16.92 17.92 -23.67
CA ARG A 350 -15.99 17.79 -24.81
C ARG A 350 -16.64 17.30 -26.10
N TYR A 351 -17.48 16.27 -26.03
CA TYR A 351 -18.02 15.59 -27.21
C TYR A 351 -19.55 15.68 -27.33
N GLY A 352 -20.22 16.33 -26.38
CA GLY A 352 -21.67 16.51 -26.38
C GLY A 352 -22.47 15.32 -25.85
N SER A 353 -23.80 15.48 -25.85
CA SER A 353 -24.75 14.53 -25.26
C SER A 353 -24.89 13.21 -26.02
N LYS A 354 -24.67 13.19 -27.35
CA LYS A 354 -24.68 11.97 -28.17
C LYS A 354 -23.58 10.99 -27.73
N SER A 355 -22.38 11.50 -27.49
CA SER A 355 -21.21 10.72 -27.07
C SER A 355 -21.37 10.17 -25.65
N LEU A 356 -21.97 10.97 -24.75
CA LEU A 356 -22.33 10.50 -23.41
C LEU A 356 -23.29 9.31 -23.46
N ARG A 357 -24.25 9.30 -24.40
CA ARG A 357 -25.15 8.15 -24.58
C ARG A 357 -24.40 6.90 -25.01
N ILE A 358 -23.48 7.02 -25.97
CA ILE A 358 -22.62 5.91 -26.42
C ILE A 358 -21.81 5.38 -25.22
N PHE A 359 -21.18 6.28 -24.45
CA PHE A 359 -20.39 5.92 -23.29
C PHE A 359 -21.19 5.14 -22.23
N LYS A 360 -22.40 5.62 -21.88
CA LYS A 360 -23.29 4.92 -20.93
C LYS A 360 -23.70 3.53 -21.42
N VAL A 361 -24.03 3.40 -22.71
CA VAL A 361 -24.39 2.11 -23.32
C VAL A 361 -23.24 1.10 -23.22
N ILE A 362 -22.00 1.53 -23.47
CA ILE A 362 -20.82 0.67 -23.35
C ILE A 362 -20.56 0.31 -21.87
N MET A 363 -20.74 1.27 -20.96
CA MET A 363 -20.56 1.04 -19.52
C MET A 363 -21.55 0.00 -18.96
N ASP A 364 -22.81 0.04 -19.38
CA ASP A 364 -23.85 -0.90 -18.92
C ASP A 364 -23.66 -2.32 -19.48
N LYS A 365 -23.13 -2.45 -20.70
CA LYS A 365 -22.97 -3.73 -21.41
C LYS A 365 -21.55 -4.29 -21.38
N SER A 366 -20.60 -3.55 -20.82
CA SER A 366 -19.15 -3.84 -20.67
C SER A 366 -18.34 -3.97 -21.97
N GLN A 367 -18.79 -4.77 -22.94
CA GLN A 367 -18.10 -4.98 -24.22
C GLN A 367 -19.11 -5.05 -25.36
N LEU A 368 -18.94 -4.21 -26.38
CA LEU A 368 -19.86 -4.13 -27.51
C LEU A 368 -19.14 -3.96 -28.85
N GLU A 369 -19.70 -4.56 -29.90
CA GLU A 369 -19.32 -4.26 -31.27
C GLU A 369 -19.93 -2.94 -31.76
N GLN A 370 -19.33 -2.34 -32.77
CA GLN A 370 -19.78 -1.06 -33.33
C GLN A 370 -21.26 -1.08 -33.79
N LYS A 371 -21.72 -2.16 -34.43
CA LYS A 371 -23.12 -2.29 -34.88
C LYS A 371 -24.10 -2.33 -33.70
N GLN A 372 -23.74 -3.02 -32.62
CA GLN A 372 -24.56 -3.10 -31.42
C GLN A 372 -24.64 -1.74 -30.72
N ILE A 373 -23.55 -0.98 -30.70
CA ILE A 373 -23.53 0.38 -30.16
C ILE A 373 -24.47 1.28 -30.95
N GLU A 374 -24.49 1.20 -32.28
CA GLU A 374 -25.40 1.96 -33.14
C GLU A 374 -26.87 1.65 -32.81
N GLU A 375 -27.22 0.37 -32.70
CA GLU A 375 -28.57 -0.10 -32.37
C GLU A 375 -29.02 0.34 -30.97
N PHE A 376 -28.19 0.12 -29.95
CA PHE A 376 -28.54 0.47 -28.56
C PHE A 376 -28.51 1.97 -28.28
N SER A 377 -27.66 2.75 -28.97
CA SER A 377 -27.60 4.20 -28.79
C SER A 377 -28.63 4.97 -29.63
N MET A 378 -29.25 4.31 -30.62
CA MET A 378 -30.15 4.91 -31.60
C MET A 378 -29.49 6.12 -32.31
N ILE A 379 -28.22 5.98 -32.68
CA ILE A 379 -27.43 7.02 -33.36
C ILE A 379 -27.08 6.54 -34.78
N PRO A 380 -27.21 7.40 -35.81
CA PRO A 380 -26.81 7.04 -37.17
C PRO A 380 -25.36 6.57 -37.26
N SER A 381 -25.08 5.57 -38.10
CA SER A 381 -23.77 4.92 -38.20
C SER A 381 -22.61 5.86 -38.52
N LYS A 382 -22.82 6.87 -39.37
CA LYS A 382 -21.81 7.88 -39.70
C LYS A 382 -21.39 8.69 -38.46
N ASP A 383 -22.38 9.19 -37.71
CA ASP A 383 -22.15 9.97 -36.49
C ASP A 383 -21.52 9.09 -35.40
N CYS A 384 -22.06 7.87 -35.19
CA CYS A 384 -21.57 6.94 -34.18
C CYS A 384 -20.09 6.61 -34.39
N LYS A 385 -19.67 6.27 -35.61
CA LYS A 385 -18.26 6.04 -35.96
C LYS A 385 -17.39 7.24 -35.59
N SER A 386 -17.78 8.44 -36.02
CA SER A 386 -16.96 9.65 -35.81
C SER A 386 -16.75 9.94 -34.32
N LEU A 387 -17.79 9.82 -33.51
CA LEU A 387 -17.73 10.08 -32.06
C LEU A 387 -16.95 8.99 -31.33
N LEU A 388 -17.12 7.74 -31.74
CA LEU A 388 -16.50 6.58 -31.10
C LEU A 388 -14.99 6.55 -31.34
N TYR A 389 -14.52 6.82 -32.56
CA TYR A 389 -13.08 6.96 -32.83
C TYR A 389 -12.50 8.24 -32.21
N GLY A 390 -13.29 9.32 -32.11
CA GLY A 390 -12.89 10.53 -31.38
C GLY A 390 -12.61 10.25 -29.89
N MET A 391 -13.53 9.54 -29.23
CA MET A 391 -13.36 9.12 -27.82
C MET A 391 -12.22 8.11 -27.64
N LEU A 392 -11.99 7.23 -28.60
CA LEU A 392 -10.88 6.28 -28.60
C LEU A 392 -9.51 6.99 -28.65
N ASN A 393 -9.34 7.95 -29.56
CA ASN A 393 -8.07 8.68 -29.72
C ASN A 393 -7.66 9.43 -28.44
N ASP A 394 -8.65 9.96 -27.72
CA ASP A 394 -8.42 10.65 -26.46
C ASP A 394 -8.29 9.71 -25.24
N GLY A 395 -8.39 8.39 -25.46
CA GLY A 395 -8.22 7.36 -24.44
C GLY A 395 -9.43 7.18 -23.50
N MET A 396 -10.62 7.64 -23.91
CA MET A 396 -11.85 7.48 -23.13
C MET A 396 -12.49 6.09 -23.32
N LEU A 397 -12.11 5.36 -24.37
CA LEU A 397 -12.55 4.00 -24.69
C LEU A 397 -11.33 3.11 -24.92
N GLY A 398 -11.45 1.83 -24.60
CA GLY A 398 -10.50 0.78 -24.98
C GLY A 398 -11.07 -0.10 -26.09
N ILE A 399 -10.17 -0.77 -26.83
CA ILE A 399 -10.52 -1.79 -27.82
C ILE A 399 -9.88 -3.10 -27.41
N THR A 400 -10.68 -4.17 -27.41
CA THR A 400 -10.20 -5.55 -27.33
C THR A 400 -10.38 -6.21 -28.69
N GLU A 401 -9.30 -6.77 -29.21
CA GLU A 401 -9.29 -7.50 -30.47
C GLU A 401 -9.57 -8.99 -30.22
N LEU A 402 -10.64 -9.51 -30.82
CA LEU A 402 -10.96 -10.94 -30.81
C LEU A 402 -10.83 -11.49 -32.22
N SER A 403 -9.69 -12.08 -32.52
CA SER A 403 -9.44 -12.70 -33.82
C SER A 403 -10.05 -14.10 -33.92
N LYS A 404 -10.64 -14.42 -35.08
CA LYS A 404 -11.05 -15.80 -35.41
C LYS A 404 -9.90 -16.69 -35.85
N THR A 405 -8.81 -16.08 -36.31
CA THR A 405 -7.64 -16.74 -36.89
C THR A 405 -6.38 -16.34 -36.16
N VAL A 406 -5.37 -17.20 -36.11
CA VAL A 406 -4.11 -16.92 -35.39
C VAL A 406 -3.39 -15.69 -35.98
N ASP A 407 -3.58 -15.39 -37.26
CA ASP A 407 -2.92 -14.27 -37.95
C ASP A 407 -3.43 -12.87 -37.55
N HIS A 408 -4.41 -12.76 -36.64
CA HIS A 408 -5.02 -11.48 -36.20
C HIS A 408 -5.46 -10.53 -37.34
N ALA A 409 -5.71 -11.06 -38.55
CA ALA A 409 -6.00 -10.26 -39.73
C ALA A 409 -7.25 -9.37 -39.52
N PRO A 410 -7.20 -8.04 -39.77
CA PRO A 410 -8.30 -7.11 -39.46
C PRO A 410 -9.66 -7.48 -40.08
N SER A 411 -9.66 -8.20 -41.21
CA SER A 411 -10.89 -8.66 -41.88
C SER A 411 -11.63 -9.78 -41.12
N ARG A 412 -10.94 -10.50 -40.24
CA ARG A 412 -11.43 -11.66 -39.48
C ARG A 412 -11.37 -11.45 -37.96
N THR A 413 -11.11 -10.21 -37.53
CA THR A 413 -11.03 -9.80 -36.13
C THR A 413 -12.25 -8.97 -35.75
N TYR A 414 -12.86 -9.30 -34.61
CA TYR A 414 -13.88 -8.47 -34.00
C TYR A 414 -13.22 -7.44 -33.08
N TYR A 415 -13.63 -6.19 -33.24
CA TYR A 415 -13.21 -5.09 -32.38
C TYR A 415 -14.32 -4.80 -31.37
N LEU A 416 -14.06 -5.14 -30.11
CA LEU A 416 -14.98 -4.89 -29.01
C LEU A 416 -14.54 -3.63 -28.27
N PHE A 417 -15.46 -2.68 -28.11
CA PHE A 417 -15.23 -1.46 -27.34
C PHE A 417 -15.60 -1.69 -25.89
N TYR A 418 -14.73 -1.25 -24.98
CA TYR A 418 -14.95 -1.32 -23.54
C TYR A 418 -14.53 -0.01 -22.85
N VAL A 419 -14.99 0.17 -21.61
CA VAL A 419 -14.64 1.31 -20.76
C VAL A 419 -13.88 0.80 -19.56
N ASP A 420 -12.63 1.25 -19.39
CA ASP A 420 -11.87 1.06 -18.16
C ASP A 420 -11.78 2.39 -17.40
N VAL A 421 -12.57 2.50 -16.33
CA VAL A 421 -12.64 3.70 -15.49
C VAL A 421 -11.28 4.03 -14.87
N TYR A 422 -10.47 3.03 -14.50
CA TYR A 422 -9.18 3.28 -13.85
C TYR A 422 -8.19 3.95 -14.83
N LEU A 423 -8.10 3.41 -16.06
CA LEU A 423 -7.23 3.98 -17.09
C LEU A 423 -7.66 5.39 -17.49
N ILE A 424 -8.97 5.63 -17.61
CA ILE A 424 -9.53 6.95 -17.91
C ILE A 424 -9.21 7.94 -16.79
N CYS A 425 -9.43 7.55 -15.52
CA CYS A 425 -9.06 8.38 -14.37
C CYS A 425 -7.57 8.74 -14.41
N LYS A 426 -6.68 7.80 -14.76
CA LYS A 426 -5.23 8.05 -14.80
C LYS A 426 -4.91 9.08 -15.88
N LYS A 427 -5.53 8.95 -17.04
CA LYS A 427 -5.35 9.91 -18.13
C LYS A 427 -5.91 11.29 -17.80
N LEU A 428 -7.07 11.34 -17.14
CA LEU A 428 -7.69 12.58 -16.69
C LEU A 428 -6.82 13.31 -15.66
N VAL A 429 -6.20 12.60 -14.72
CA VAL A 429 -5.27 13.19 -13.75
C VAL A 429 -4.05 13.80 -14.44
N GLU A 430 -3.41 13.07 -15.37
CA GLU A 430 -2.28 13.61 -16.14
C GLU A 430 -2.66 14.89 -16.91
N ASN A 431 -3.84 14.88 -17.54
CA ASN A 431 -4.37 16.04 -18.25
C ASN A 431 -4.70 17.20 -17.30
N ALA A 432 -5.22 16.91 -16.10
CA ALA A 432 -5.53 17.91 -15.08
C ALA A 432 -4.26 18.56 -14.56
N TYR A 433 -3.22 17.79 -14.23
CA TYR A 433 -1.93 18.35 -13.81
C TYR A 433 -1.28 19.20 -14.89
N LYS A 434 -1.32 18.76 -16.16
CA LYS A 434 -0.84 19.57 -17.28
C LYS A 434 -1.64 20.87 -17.43
N SER A 435 -2.96 20.80 -17.26
CA SER A 435 -3.83 21.99 -17.34
C SER A 435 -3.55 22.97 -16.20
N MET A 436 -3.38 22.47 -14.97
CA MET A 436 -3.00 23.27 -13.81
C MET A 436 -1.65 23.97 -14.02
N ALA A 437 -0.64 23.25 -14.50
CA ALA A 437 0.66 23.82 -14.81
C ALA A 437 0.56 24.94 -15.86
N ASN A 438 -0.23 24.75 -16.92
CA ASN A 438 -0.43 25.76 -17.95
C ASN A 438 -1.13 27.02 -17.41
N LEU A 439 -2.10 26.88 -16.50
CA LEU A 439 -2.77 28.00 -15.86
C LEU A 439 -1.80 28.82 -15.00
N ILE A 440 -1.00 28.15 -14.16
CA ILE A 440 0.02 28.80 -13.32
C ILE A 440 1.04 29.54 -14.19
N ILE A 441 1.53 28.91 -15.26
CA ILE A 441 2.44 29.56 -16.21
C ILE A 441 1.79 30.80 -16.84
N LYS A 442 0.52 30.69 -17.25
CA LYS A 442 -0.20 31.82 -17.85
C LYS A 442 -0.43 32.95 -16.85
N ARG A 443 -0.76 32.65 -15.59
CA ARG A 443 -0.87 33.62 -14.50
C ARG A 443 0.45 34.36 -14.30
N ASN A 444 1.54 33.61 -14.14
CA ASN A 444 2.88 34.18 -13.93
C ASN A 444 3.31 35.06 -15.11
N PHE A 445 3.01 34.65 -16.33
CA PHE A 445 3.25 35.44 -17.53
C PHE A 445 2.48 36.77 -17.50
N LEU A 446 1.17 36.74 -17.26
CA LEU A 446 0.33 37.96 -17.21
C LEU A 446 0.76 38.90 -16.08
N THR A 447 1.12 38.37 -14.91
CA THR A 447 1.64 39.16 -13.79
C THR A 447 2.99 39.79 -14.12
N SER A 448 3.84 39.10 -14.89
CA SER A 448 5.14 39.64 -15.31
C SER A 448 5.02 40.77 -16.33
N GLU A 449 4.10 40.66 -17.30
CA GLU A 449 3.84 41.72 -18.29
C GLU A 449 3.32 43.00 -17.63
N ASN A 450 2.40 42.86 -16.65
CA ASN A 450 1.78 43.98 -15.97
C ASN A 450 2.49 44.41 -14.67
N LYS A 451 3.71 43.90 -14.40
CA LYS A 451 4.43 44.15 -13.14
C LYS A 451 4.58 45.63 -12.80
N ARG A 452 4.89 46.47 -13.79
CA ARG A 452 5.04 47.94 -13.59
C ARG A 452 3.74 48.60 -13.14
N LEU A 453 2.62 48.19 -13.73
CA LEU A 453 1.30 48.71 -13.40
C LEU A 453 0.87 48.27 -12.00
N ILE A 454 1.15 47.02 -11.64
CA ILE A 454 0.90 46.48 -10.29
C ILE A 454 1.72 47.22 -9.23
N GLU A 455 3.01 47.46 -9.47
CA GLU A 455 3.87 48.23 -8.55
C GLU A 455 3.41 49.68 -8.39
N LYS A 456 2.93 50.31 -9.48
CA LYS A 456 2.34 51.65 -9.43
C LYS A 456 1.06 51.66 -8.60
N SER A 457 0.15 50.72 -8.84
CA SER A 457 -1.09 50.54 -8.06
C SER A 457 -0.79 50.34 -6.57
N LYS A 458 0.11 49.41 -6.21
CA LYS A 458 0.48 49.13 -4.83
C LYS A 458 1.07 50.34 -4.11
N LYS A 459 1.88 51.16 -4.80
CA LYS A 459 2.43 52.40 -4.25
C LYS A 459 1.33 53.43 -3.99
N CYS A 460 0.41 53.62 -4.93
CA CYS A 460 -0.74 54.49 -4.76
C CYS A 460 -1.63 54.03 -3.58
N ASP A 461 -1.92 52.73 -3.49
CA ASP A 461 -2.70 52.15 -2.40
C ASP A 461 -2.02 52.34 -1.04
N GLY A 462 -0.70 52.13 -0.96
CA GLY A 462 0.08 52.36 0.26
C GLY A 462 0.12 53.84 0.70
N ILE A 463 0.17 54.78 -0.25
CA ILE A 463 0.05 56.21 0.05
C ILE A 463 -1.35 56.52 0.58
N ILE A 464 -2.40 55.98 -0.05
CA ILE A 464 -3.79 56.16 0.40
C ILE A 464 -3.97 55.61 1.81
N GLU A 465 -3.41 54.45 2.12
CA GLU A 465 -3.51 53.85 3.46
C GLU A 465 -2.76 54.67 4.52
N SER A 466 -1.59 55.20 4.16
CA SER A 466 -0.84 56.14 5.03
C SER A 466 -1.63 57.43 5.28
N LEU A 467 -2.21 58.03 4.24
CA LEU A 467 -3.04 59.24 4.37
C LEU A 467 -4.30 58.99 5.21
N ARG A 468 -4.95 57.82 5.05
CA ARG A 468 -6.09 57.41 5.89
C ARG A 468 -5.71 57.25 7.36
N SER A 469 -4.55 56.66 7.64
CA SER A 469 -4.05 56.51 9.02
C SER A 469 -3.73 57.85 9.70
N GLN A 470 -3.39 58.87 8.90
CA GLN A 470 -3.13 60.24 9.36
C GLN A 470 -4.40 61.11 9.45
N GLY A 471 -5.57 60.59 9.02
CA GLY A 471 -6.83 61.33 9.05
C GLY A 471 -6.95 62.41 7.98
N ALA A 472 -6.28 62.24 6.83
CA ALA A 472 -6.27 63.18 5.71
C ALA A 472 -7.68 63.47 5.11
N GLU A 473 -7.85 64.64 4.52
CA GLU A 473 -9.10 65.01 3.82
C GLU A 473 -9.29 64.20 2.53
N GLN A 474 -10.56 63.95 2.18
CA GLN A 474 -10.94 63.14 1.01
C GLN A 474 -10.39 63.69 -0.32
N ALA A 475 -10.12 65.00 -0.41
CA ALA A 475 -9.52 65.64 -1.57
C ALA A 475 -8.07 65.17 -1.85
N GLU A 476 -7.25 64.98 -0.81
CA GLU A 476 -5.87 64.50 -0.95
C GLU A 476 -5.83 63.05 -1.42
N ILE A 477 -6.81 62.24 -0.99
CA ILE A 477 -6.98 60.85 -1.43
C ILE A 477 -7.36 60.80 -2.91
N ASP A 478 -8.22 61.71 -3.36
CA ASP A 478 -8.66 61.74 -4.76
C ASP A 478 -7.56 62.25 -5.70
N GLU A 479 -6.67 63.15 -5.27
CA GLU A 479 -5.45 63.52 -6.02
C GLU A 479 -4.53 62.31 -6.25
N VAL A 480 -4.31 61.48 -5.21
CA VAL A 480 -3.48 60.27 -5.35
C VAL A 480 -4.12 59.25 -6.30
N LYS A 481 -5.45 59.14 -6.32
CA LYS A 481 -6.15 58.28 -7.29
C LYS A 481 -5.96 58.76 -8.74
N THR A 482 -5.90 60.07 -8.98
CA THR A 482 -5.66 60.63 -10.32
C THR A 482 -4.24 60.39 -10.85
N MET A 483 -3.29 59.93 -10.02
CA MET A 483 -1.96 59.52 -10.48
C MET A 483 -2.00 58.27 -11.38
N ILE A 484 -3.06 57.47 -11.30
CA ILE A 484 -3.33 56.37 -12.22
C ILE A 484 -4.25 56.91 -13.31
N SER A 485 -3.84 56.76 -14.58
CA SER A 485 -4.66 57.20 -15.71
C SER A 485 -5.92 56.34 -15.86
N ASP A 486 -7.02 56.90 -16.35
CA ASP A 486 -8.25 56.14 -16.62
C ASP A 486 -8.05 54.95 -17.57
N ASP A 487 -7.11 55.05 -18.51
CA ASP A 487 -6.76 53.94 -19.40
C ASP A 487 -5.94 52.85 -18.69
N GLU A 488 -5.08 53.26 -17.73
CA GLU A 488 -4.36 52.34 -16.86
C GLU A 488 -5.30 51.62 -15.88
N LEU A 489 -6.33 52.31 -15.37
CA LEU A 489 -7.38 51.70 -14.54
C LEU A 489 -8.16 50.66 -15.33
N LYS A 490 -8.58 50.95 -16.56
CA LYS A 490 -9.26 49.96 -17.42
C LYS A 490 -8.38 48.74 -17.71
N MET A 491 -7.08 48.95 -17.98
CA MET A 491 -6.14 47.84 -18.16
C MET A 491 -5.98 47.02 -16.88
N LEU A 492 -5.92 47.67 -15.71
CA LEU A 492 -5.82 47.01 -14.42
C LEU A 492 -7.08 46.19 -14.11
N ASP A 493 -8.27 46.72 -14.40
CA ASP A 493 -9.54 46.03 -14.20
C ASP A 493 -9.66 44.81 -15.13
N SER A 494 -9.33 44.97 -16.41
CA SER A 494 -9.28 43.83 -17.33
C SER A 494 -8.26 42.77 -16.90
N PHE A 495 -7.12 43.17 -16.36
CA PHE A 495 -6.12 42.26 -15.82
C PHE A 495 -6.63 41.50 -14.58
N LYS A 496 -7.26 42.20 -13.63
CA LYS A 496 -7.88 41.58 -12.44
C LYS A 496 -8.97 40.58 -12.84
N ASP A 497 -9.81 40.93 -13.82
CA ASP A 497 -10.83 40.01 -14.34
C ASP A 497 -10.23 38.74 -14.95
N HIS A 498 -9.13 38.86 -15.70
CA HIS A 498 -8.43 37.70 -16.25
C HIS A 498 -7.81 36.82 -15.17
N ILE A 499 -7.19 37.41 -14.14
CA ILE A 499 -6.63 36.65 -13.00
C ILE A 499 -7.74 35.93 -12.24
N ASN A 500 -8.84 36.61 -11.90
CA ASN A 500 -9.95 36.01 -11.17
C ASN A 500 -10.54 34.81 -11.92
N ARG A 501 -10.61 34.87 -13.26
CA ARG A 501 -11.03 33.72 -14.09
C ARG A 501 -10.06 32.55 -14.04
N ILE A 502 -8.75 32.84 -14.01
CA ILE A 502 -7.71 31.80 -13.89
C ILE A 502 -7.76 31.15 -12.51
N GLU A 503 -7.85 31.94 -11.44
CA GLU A 503 -7.94 31.44 -10.05
C GLU A 503 -9.21 30.61 -9.82
N LEU A 504 -10.34 31.00 -10.43
CA LEU A 504 -11.56 30.19 -10.42
C LEU A 504 -11.36 28.86 -11.15
N ALA A 505 -10.70 28.87 -12.31
CA ALA A 505 -10.40 27.66 -13.06
C ALA A 505 -9.42 26.74 -12.32
N GLU A 506 -8.41 27.29 -11.65
CA GLU A 506 -7.49 26.56 -10.77
C GLU A 506 -8.24 25.87 -9.63
N SER A 507 -9.15 26.58 -8.98
CA SER A 507 -9.98 26.03 -7.88
C SER A 507 -10.87 24.87 -8.35
N GLN A 508 -11.46 24.97 -9.55
CA GLN A 508 -12.28 23.90 -10.13
C GLN A 508 -11.45 22.66 -10.54
N LEU A 509 -10.25 22.89 -11.08
CA LEU A 509 -9.33 21.80 -11.42
C LEU A 509 -8.80 21.10 -10.16
N GLU A 510 -8.50 21.84 -9.10
CA GLU A 510 -8.10 21.30 -7.81
C GLU A 510 -9.15 20.33 -7.25
N GLU A 511 -10.44 20.67 -7.36
CA GLU A 511 -11.53 19.78 -6.96
C GLU A 511 -11.56 18.48 -7.76
N SER A 512 -11.38 18.58 -9.08
CA SER A 512 -11.33 17.43 -9.97
C SER A 512 -10.13 16.53 -9.65
N ILE A 513 -8.96 17.13 -9.41
CA ILE A 513 -7.74 16.42 -9.01
C ILE A 513 -7.97 15.70 -7.69
N THR A 514 -8.55 16.37 -6.69
CA THR A 514 -8.71 15.79 -5.36
C THR A 514 -9.68 14.61 -5.37
N LEU A 515 -10.78 14.68 -6.14
CA LEU A 515 -11.68 13.55 -6.36
C LEU A 515 -10.94 12.34 -6.97
N LEU A 516 -10.14 12.58 -8.01
CA LEU A 516 -9.42 11.52 -8.70
C LEU A 516 -8.29 10.92 -7.84
N GLU A 517 -7.57 11.75 -7.07
CA GLU A 517 -6.57 11.30 -6.09
C GLU A 517 -7.22 10.45 -4.98
N LEU A 518 -8.39 10.84 -4.47
CA LEU A 518 -9.15 10.04 -3.52
C LEU A 518 -9.57 8.70 -4.13
N TYR A 519 -10.04 8.69 -5.38
CA TYR A 519 -10.33 7.45 -6.09
C TYR A 519 -9.12 6.53 -6.15
N PHE A 520 -7.95 7.07 -6.53
CA PHE A 520 -6.72 6.30 -6.51
C PHE A 520 -6.40 5.82 -5.10
N TYR A 521 -6.41 6.66 -4.07
CA TYR A 521 -6.12 6.24 -2.70
C TYR A 521 -6.92 5.00 -2.25
N TYR A 522 -8.22 4.92 -2.60
CA TYR A 522 -9.08 3.78 -2.27
C TYR A 522 -9.07 2.62 -3.29
N HIS A 523 -8.49 2.81 -4.48
CA HIS A 523 -8.41 1.79 -5.54
C HIS A 523 -6.98 1.28 -5.82
N THR A 524 -5.94 2.01 -5.39
CA THR A 524 -4.51 1.65 -5.50
C THR A 524 -4.06 0.75 -4.36
N VAL A 525 -4.80 0.72 -3.25
CA VAL A 525 -4.69 -0.40 -2.32
C VAL A 525 -5.37 -1.56 -3.05
N PRO A 526 -4.62 -2.60 -3.49
CA PRO A 526 -5.26 -3.80 -3.96
C PRO A 526 -6.22 -4.21 -2.84
N PRO A 527 -7.45 -4.57 -3.18
CA PRO A 527 -8.35 -5.00 -2.16
C PRO A 527 -7.67 -6.09 -1.32
N ILE A 528 -7.43 -5.81 -0.04
CA ILE A 528 -7.57 -6.82 0.99
C ILE A 528 -9.06 -7.15 0.97
N ILE A 529 -9.46 -7.92 -0.03
CA ILE A 529 -10.82 -8.37 -0.21
C ILE A 529 -10.94 -9.61 0.67
N THR A 530 -11.49 -9.35 1.84
CA THR A 530 -12.39 -10.26 2.54
C THR A 530 -13.76 -10.36 1.86
N THR A 531 -13.96 -9.82 0.64
CA THR A 531 -15.23 -9.95 -0.11
C THR A 531 -15.04 -10.14 -1.63
N GLY A 532 -14.94 -11.40 -2.07
CA GLY A 532 -15.64 -11.89 -3.27
C GLY A 532 -15.37 -11.29 -4.66
N ARG A 533 -14.30 -10.52 -4.91
CA ARG A 533 -13.73 -10.42 -6.27
C ARG A 533 -12.44 -11.21 -6.30
N VAL A 534 -12.50 -12.35 -6.99
CA VAL A 534 -11.34 -13.16 -7.38
C VAL A 534 -10.44 -12.25 -8.21
N LEU A 535 -9.48 -11.57 -7.56
CA LEU A 535 -8.19 -11.38 -8.19
C LEU A 535 -7.79 -12.77 -8.65
N ASP A 536 -7.38 -12.91 -9.90
CA ASP A 536 -6.82 -14.15 -10.42
C ASP A 536 -5.50 -14.39 -9.69
N LEU A 537 -5.59 -14.82 -8.43
CA LEU A 537 -4.50 -15.12 -7.52
C LEU A 537 -3.62 -16.20 -8.13
N LYS A 538 -4.21 -17.07 -8.95
CA LYS A 538 -3.48 -18.03 -9.77
C LYS A 538 -2.56 -17.32 -10.77
N SER A 539 -3.01 -16.29 -11.49
CA SER A 539 -2.14 -15.51 -12.37
C SER A 539 -1.05 -14.73 -11.61
N PHE A 540 -1.36 -14.28 -10.39
CA PHE A 540 -0.39 -13.58 -9.54
C PHE A 540 0.67 -14.54 -9.00
N VAL A 541 0.27 -15.64 -8.38
CA VAL A 541 1.14 -16.69 -7.85
C VAL A 541 2.04 -17.26 -8.94
N LYS A 542 1.53 -17.43 -10.17
CA LYS A 542 2.34 -17.87 -11.33
C LYS A 542 3.42 -16.89 -11.77
N LYS A 543 3.30 -15.60 -11.44
CA LYS A 543 4.26 -14.55 -11.81
C LYS A 543 5.29 -14.24 -10.71
N LEU A 544 5.20 -14.92 -9.57
CA LEU A 544 6.10 -14.68 -8.45
C LEU A 544 7.41 -15.46 -8.64
N ASP A 545 8.51 -14.73 -8.77
CA ASP A 545 9.86 -15.31 -8.86
C ASP A 545 10.57 -15.39 -7.50
N ARG A 546 9.91 -14.96 -6.41
CA ARG A 546 10.48 -14.88 -5.05
C ARG A 546 9.53 -15.47 -3.99
N PRO A 547 10.04 -16.04 -2.89
CA PRO A 547 9.22 -16.56 -1.82
C PRO A 547 8.36 -15.47 -1.18
N CYS A 548 7.11 -15.80 -0.91
CA CYS A 548 6.13 -14.88 -0.34
C CYS A 548 5.32 -15.57 0.74
N VAL A 549 5.10 -14.90 1.87
CA VAL A 549 4.19 -15.37 2.92
C VAL A 549 2.85 -14.68 2.78
N PHE A 550 1.78 -15.46 2.76
CA PHE A 550 0.40 -15.03 2.74
C PHE A 550 -0.25 -15.34 4.07
N LYS A 551 -1.08 -14.42 4.57
CA LYS A 551 -1.99 -14.68 5.69
C LYS A 551 -3.37 -14.96 5.14
N SER A 552 -3.82 -16.21 5.21
CA SER A 552 -5.14 -16.61 4.72
C SER A 552 -5.71 -17.77 5.53
N ASP A 553 -7.02 -17.74 5.76
CA ASP A 553 -7.76 -18.81 6.45
C ASP A 553 -8.20 -19.87 5.43
N ILE A 554 -7.28 -20.77 5.06
CA ILE A 554 -7.53 -21.88 4.11
C ILE A 554 -8.06 -23.15 4.79
N LEU A 555 -8.04 -23.20 6.12
CA LEU A 555 -8.44 -24.37 6.88
C LEU A 555 -9.97 -24.43 6.96
N LYS A 556 -10.51 -25.64 6.82
CA LYS A 556 -11.95 -25.89 6.93
C LYS A 556 -12.22 -27.02 7.92
N GLY A 557 -13.43 -26.99 8.51
CA GLY A 557 -13.89 -28.05 9.42
C GLY A 557 -12.98 -28.25 10.63
N GLU A 558 -12.68 -29.52 10.92
CA GLU A 558 -11.87 -29.95 12.07
C GLU A 558 -10.39 -29.53 12.01
N ALA A 559 -9.89 -29.11 10.84
CA ALA A 559 -8.50 -28.70 10.67
C ALA A 559 -8.14 -27.42 11.45
N LYS A 560 -9.14 -26.56 11.73
CA LYS A 560 -8.93 -25.33 12.53
C LYS A 560 -8.58 -25.62 13.98
N SER A 561 -8.95 -26.80 14.49
CA SER A 561 -8.68 -27.20 15.87
C SER A 561 -7.54 -28.22 15.97
N TRP A 562 -6.75 -28.42 14.91
CA TRP A 562 -5.64 -29.36 14.94
C TRP A 562 -4.52 -28.91 15.89
N THR A 563 -4.51 -29.55 17.05
CA THR A 563 -3.39 -29.63 17.97
C THR A 563 -2.82 -31.05 17.92
N LEU A 564 -1.64 -31.28 18.50
CA LEU A 564 -1.08 -32.64 18.61
C LEU A 564 -2.01 -33.62 19.35
N GLU A 565 -2.80 -33.12 20.29
CA GLU A 565 -3.80 -33.92 21.01
C GLU A 565 -4.96 -34.30 20.08
N ASN A 566 -5.56 -33.33 19.39
CA ASN A 566 -6.73 -33.57 18.55
C ASN A 566 -6.38 -34.41 17.32
N ILE A 567 -5.23 -34.18 16.69
CA ILE A 567 -4.79 -34.97 15.52
C ILE A 567 -4.50 -36.44 15.92
N SER A 568 -4.02 -36.69 17.13
CA SER A 568 -3.81 -38.06 17.64
C SER A 568 -5.13 -38.82 17.83
N GLN A 569 -6.23 -38.12 18.12
CA GLN A 569 -7.56 -38.71 18.20
C GLN A 569 -8.13 -39.01 16.81
N VAL A 570 -7.90 -38.10 15.86
CA VAL A 570 -8.34 -38.23 14.45
C VAL A 570 -7.69 -39.46 13.80
N PHE A 571 -6.39 -39.69 14.02
CA PHE A 571 -5.64 -40.82 13.43
C PHE A 571 -5.34 -41.96 14.42
N LYS A 572 -6.24 -42.22 15.37
CA LYS A 572 -5.98 -43.17 16.47
C LYS A 572 -5.70 -44.60 16.01
N SER A 573 -6.26 -45.03 14.88
CA SER A 573 -6.11 -46.38 14.33
C SER A 573 -4.94 -46.53 13.35
N GLU A 574 -4.24 -45.45 13.02
CA GLU A 574 -3.23 -45.45 11.96
C GLU A 574 -1.81 -45.40 12.52
N LYS A 575 -0.94 -46.18 11.87
CA LYS A 575 0.50 -46.20 12.15
C LYS A 575 1.21 -45.31 11.15
N PHE A 576 2.10 -44.47 11.67
CA PHE A 576 2.97 -43.61 10.90
C PHE A 576 4.39 -44.14 11.01
N GLU A 577 5.12 -44.15 9.88
CA GLU A 577 6.57 -44.32 9.90
C GLU A 577 7.21 -42.98 10.25
N PHE A 578 8.00 -42.96 11.33
CA PHE A 578 8.69 -41.78 11.82
C PHE A 578 10.20 -41.93 11.62
N ARG A 579 10.81 -40.89 11.05
CA ARG A 579 12.26 -40.72 10.94
C ARG A 579 12.83 -40.15 12.23
N ILE A 580 13.91 -40.75 12.71
CA ILE A 580 14.61 -40.34 13.93
C ILE A 580 15.99 -39.81 13.55
N GLY A 581 16.23 -38.53 13.86
CA GLY A 581 17.51 -37.91 13.61
C GLY A 581 18.18 -37.36 14.86
N ASN A 582 19.48 -37.12 14.77
CA ASN A 582 20.29 -36.77 15.93
C ASN A 582 20.39 -35.23 16.04
N LYS A 583 20.38 -34.70 17.28
CA LYS A 583 20.54 -33.27 17.57
C LYS A 583 21.99 -32.82 17.69
N GLN A 584 22.95 -33.73 17.57
CA GLN A 584 24.38 -33.43 17.65
C GLN A 584 24.81 -32.35 16.65
N LYS A 585 25.61 -31.40 17.12
CA LYS A 585 26.17 -30.32 16.30
C LYS A 585 27.34 -30.86 15.48
N THR A 586 27.08 -31.22 14.22
CA THR A 586 28.10 -31.67 13.27
C THR A 586 28.04 -30.87 11.97
N SER A 587 29.16 -30.73 11.27
CA SER A 587 29.21 -30.06 9.96
C SER A 587 28.79 -30.97 8.79
N ARG A 588 28.58 -32.26 9.05
CA ARG A 588 28.06 -33.21 8.07
C ARG A 588 26.54 -33.06 7.96
N VAL A 589 26.01 -33.19 6.75
CA VAL A 589 24.56 -33.28 6.53
C VAL A 589 24.08 -34.67 6.93
N GLN A 590 23.04 -34.74 7.76
CA GLN A 590 22.37 -35.99 8.07
C GLN A 590 21.27 -36.21 7.03
N PHE A 591 21.47 -37.19 6.14
CA PHE A 591 20.50 -37.53 5.10
C PHE A 591 19.46 -38.56 5.60
N GLU A 592 18.34 -38.67 4.91
CA GLU A 592 17.25 -39.62 5.22
C GLU A 592 17.76 -41.05 5.39
N ASN A 593 18.61 -41.52 4.48
CA ASN A 593 19.12 -42.90 4.46
C ASN A 593 20.05 -43.25 5.64
N GLU A 594 20.59 -42.26 6.34
CA GLU A 594 21.42 -42.45 7.54
C GLU A 594 20.59 -42.48 8.84
N CYS A 595 19.28 -42.22 8.76
CA CYS A 595 18.39 -42.13 9.93
C CYS A 595 17.72 -43.47 10.28
N GLU A 596 17.39 -43.66 11.57
CA GLU A 596 16.57 -44.79 12.01
C GLU A 596 15.07 -44.49 11.80
N TYR A 597 14.30 -45.54 11.50
CA TYR A 597 12.86 -45.44 11.26
C TYR A 597 12.08 -46.30 12.24
N VAL A 598 10.98 -45.77 12.76
CA VAL A 598 10.10 -46.46 13.70
C VAL A 598 8.66 -46.28 13.30
N GLU A 599 7.93 -47.37 13.18
CA GLU A 599 6.47 -47.34 13.04
C GLU A 599 5.79 -47.21 14.41
N ALA A 600 4.98 -46.17 14.57
CA ALA A 600 4.23 -45.92 15.80
C ALA A 600 2.92 -45.18 15.53
N ASN A 601 2.02 -45.16 16.52
CA ASN A 601 0.82 -44.34 16.44
C ASN A 601 1.14 -42.88 16.83
N LEU A 602 0.37 -41.90 16.35
CA LEU A 602 0.52 -40.50 16.78
C LEU A 602 0.35 -40.34 18.30
N SER A 603 -0.48 -41.18 18.92
CA SER A 603 -0.67 -41.23 20.38
C SER A 603 0.63 -41.56 21.12
N ASP A 604 1.43 -42.50 20.60
CA ASP A 604 2.71 -42.90 21.20
C ASP A 604 3.76 -41.80 21.01
N PHE A 605 3.73 -41.12 19.86
CA PHE A 605 4.58 -39.95 19.59
C PHE A 605 4.25 -38.78 20.54
N PHE A 606 2.97 -38.49 20.77
CA PHE A 606 2.54 -37.47 21.74
C PHE A 606 2.95 -37.83 23.18
N LEU A 607 2.83 -39.11 23.54
CA LEU A 607 3.23 -39.60 24.86
C LEU A 607 4.75 -39.50 25.05
N TRP A 608 5.52 -39.76 24.00
CA TRP A 608 6.97 -39.56 23.99
C TRP A 608 7.36 -38.09 24.16
N LEU A 609 6.72 -37.15 23.46
CA LEU A 609 6.95 -35.70 23.65
C LEU A 609 6.65 -35.25 25.10
N SER A 610 5.52 -35.70 25.65
CA SER A 610 5.05 -35.31 26.99
C SER A 610 5.83 -35.98 28.13
N SER A 611 6.48 -37.13 27.89
CA SER A 611 7.31 -37.85 28.87
C SER A 611 8.55 -37.10 29.38
N SER A 612 8.90 -35.98 28.75
CA SER A 612 9.85 -34.97 29.24
C SER A 612 9.38 -34.24 30.52
N CYS A 613 8.07 -34.23 30.78
CA CYS A 613 7.42 -33.69 31.97
C CYS A 613 7.01 -34.82 32.93
N GLN A 614 7.90 -35.15 33.87
CA GLN A 614 7.66 -35.90 35.11
C GLN A 614 6.37 -36.75 35.20
N GLN A 615 6.33 -37.95 34.60
CA GLN A 615 5.50 -39.07 35.09
C GLN A 615 5.86 -40.40 34.41
N LYS A 616 6.83 -41.15 34.97
CA LYS A 616 7.03 -42.58 34.67
C LYS A 616 5.95 -43.40 35.39
N ARG A 617 4.71 -43.42 34.87
CA ARG A 617 3.64 -44.32 35.34
C ARG A 617 2.80 -44.85 34.18
N ALA A 618 3.25 -45.94 33.59
CA ALA A 618 2.47 -47.14 33.22
C ALA A 618 3.35 -48.01 32.29
N ARG A 619 3.40 -49.31 32.55
CA ARG A 619 4.13 -50.29 31.73
C ARG A 619 3.37 -50.55 30.44
N THR A 620 3.65 -49.77 29.41
CA THR A 620 3.34 -50.10 28.01
C THR A 620 4.61 -49.83 27.21
N PHE A 621 5.20 -50.89 26.65
CA PHE A 621 6.39 -50.79 25.81
C PHE A 621 6.04 -49.96 24.57
N THR A 622 6.51 -48.71 24.51
CA THR A 622 6.28 -47.84 23.36
C THR A 622 7.47 -47.95 22.41
N PRO A 623 7.27 -47.92 21.08
CA PRO A 623 8.37 -48.02 20.11
C PRO A 623 9.47 -46.96 20.29
N PHE A 624 9.15 -45.82 20.91
CA PHE A 624 10.07 -44.72 21.16
C PHE A 624 10.89 -44.81 22.47
N GLU A 625 10.70 -45.85 23.31
CA GLU A 625 11.36 -45.96 24.63
C GLU A 625 12.89 -45.97 24.55
N LYS A 626 13.46 -46.36 23.41
CA LYS A 626 14.91 -46.39 23.16
C LYS A 626 15.54 -45.02 22.94
N PHE A 627 14.74 -43.98 22.71
CA PHE A 627 15.22 -42.68 22.25
C PHE A 627 14.88 -41.58 23.25
N ASP A 628 15.88 -40.80 23.67
CA ASP A 628 15.68 -39.65 24.56
C ASP A 628 15.28 -38.41 23.75
N PRO A 629 14.15 -37.74 24.07
CA PRO A 629 13.74 -36.48 23.43
C PRO A 629 14.80 -35.36 23.45
N LYS A 630 15.79 -35.41 24.35
CA LYS A 630 16.88 -34.43 24.39
C LYS A 630 17.94 -34.66 23.31
N ASP A 631 18.19 -35.91 22.94
CA ASP A 631 19.29 -36.29 22.05
C ASP A 631 18.84 -36.45 20.60
N VAL A 632 17.56 -36.78 20.38
CA VAL A 632 17.00 -36.99 19.04
C VAL A 632 15.80 -36.09 18.75
N TRP A 633 15.54 -35.88 17.46
CA TRP A 633 14.28 -35.36 16.95
C TRP A 633 13.56 -36.45 16.15
N VAL A 634 12.25 -36.32 16.05
CA VAL A 634 11.36 -37.27 15.36
C VAL A 634 10.54 -36.50 14.34
N TYR A 635 10.45 -37.04 13.12
CA TYR A 635 9.79 -36.41 11.98
C TYR A 635 8.96 -37.44 11.20
N ALA A 636 7.68 -37.17 11.02
CA ALA A 636 6.82 -37.87 10.07
C ALA A 636 6.74 -37.03 8.81
N ASP A 637 7.59 -37.36 7.85
CA ASP A 637 7.71 -36.78 6.53
C ASP A 637 6.91 -37.56 5.47
N TYR A 638 6.56 -36.86 4.38
CA TYR A 638 5.91 -37.40 3.18
C TYR A 638 4.65 -38.22 3.43
N LYS A 639 3.76 -37.75 4.32
CA LYS A 639 2.48 -38.42 4.54
C LYS A 639 1.46 -37.92 3.52
N TYR A 640 1.35 -38.63 2.40
CA TYR A 640 0.41 -38.29 1.33
C TYR A 640 -1.02 -38.34 1.86
N MET A 641 -1.74 -37.23 1.69
CA MET A 641 -3.09 -37.11 2.20
C MET A 641 -4.08 -37.99 1.43
N VAL A 642 -3.78 -38.38 0.18
CA VAL A 642 -4.58 -39.36 -0.58
C VAL A 642 -4.82 -40.63 0.24
N ASP A 643 -3.74 -41.25 0.73
CA ASP A 643 -3.78 -42.52 1.46
C ASP A 643 -4.48 -42.39 2.82
N LEU A 644 -4.40 -41.20 3.43
CA LEU A 644 -5.02 -40.88 4.72
C LEU A 644 -6.53 -40.59 4.55
N CYS A 645 -6.90 -39.89 3.47
CA CYS A 645 -8.29 -39.56 3.15
C CYS A 645 -9.09 -40.81 2.73
N GLU A 646 -8.45 -41.79 2.08
CA GLU A 646 -9.09 -43.09 1.78
C GLU A 646 -9.47 -43.85 3.06
N LYS A 647 -8.65 -43.73 4.11
CA LYS A 647 -8.87 -44.39 5.40
C LYS A 647 -9.80 -43.60 6.31
N ASN A 648 -9.79 -42.27 6.22
CA ASN A 648 -10.65 -41.37 6.98
C ASN A 648 -11.24 -40.25 6.11
N SER A 649 -12.48 -40.46 5.65
CA SER A 649 -13.17 -39.53 4.74
C SER A 649 -13.48 -38.15 5.34
N ALA A 650 -13.48 -38.00 6.67
CA ALA A 650 -13.73 -36.73 7.34
C ALA A 650 -12.65 -35.67 7.05
N ILE A 651 -11.47 -36.09 6.59
CA ILE A 651 -10.29 -35.23 6.38
C ILE A 651 -10.20 -34.73 4.94
N SER A 652 -11.03 -35.26 4.03
CA SER A 652 -11.02 -34.88 2.61
C SER A 652 -11.29 -33.39 2.35
N ASP A 653 -12.02 -32.73 3.26
CA ASP A 653 -12.36 -31.30 3.20
C ASP A 653 -11.53 -30.43 4.18
N CYS A 654 -10.40 -30.92 4.69
CA CYS A 654 -9.65 -30.22 5.74
C CYS A 654 -8.96 -28.92 5.27
N ILE A 655 -8.63 -28.83 3.98
CA ILE A 655 -7.90 -27.71 3.38
C ILE A 655 -8.45 -27.40 1.98
N ASP A 656 -8.57 -26.11 1.67
CA ASP A 656 -9.06 -25.65 0.37
C ASP A 656 -8.08 -24.66 -0.27
N TRP A 657 -7.48 -25.08 -1.39
CA TRP A 657 -6.55 -24.26 -2.17
C TRP A 657 -7.26 -23.39 -3.22
N SER A 658 -8.59 -23.47 -3.36
CA SER A 658 -9.38 -22.60 -4.26
C SER A 658 -9.22 -21.11 -3.95
N GLY A 659 -8.92 -20.77 -2.68
CA GLY A 659 -8.59 -19.41 -2.27
C GLY A 659 -7.40 -18.79 -3.01
N PHE A 660 -6.52 -19.61 -3.60
CA PHE A 660 -5.39 -19.19 -4.44
C PHE A 660 -5.65 -19.36 -5.95
N GLY A 661 -6.90 -19.66 -6.35
CA GLY A 661 -7.30 -19.91 -7.74
C GLY A 661 -6.97 -21.32 -8.25
N PHE A 662 -6.72 -22.27 -7.33
CA PHE A 662 -6.51 -23.69 -7.64
C PHE A 662 -7.75 -24.51 -7.29
N ASP A 663 -8.90 -24.19 -7.89
CA ASP A 663 -10.22 -24.78 -7.58
C ASP A 663 -10.32 -26.31 -7.73
N LYS A 664 -9.34 -26.93 -8.40
CA LYS A 664 -9.25 -28.37 -8.60
C LYS A 664 -8.34 -29.07 -7.58
N ARG A 665 -7.66 -28.32 -6.70
CA ARG A 665 -6.73 -28.86 -5.69
C ARG A 665 -7.32 -28.76 -4.30
N ASN A 666 -7.37 -29.88 -3.60
CA ASN A 666 -7.92 -30.02 -2.25
C ASN A 666 -6.96 -30.82 -1.35
N ALA A 667 -7.46 -31.33 -0.22
CA ALA A 667 -6.65 -32.10 0.72
C ALA A 667 -5.97 -33.31 0.08
N ILE A 668 -6.61 -33.95 -0.89
CA ILE A 668 -6.13 -35.16 -1.56
C ILE A 668 -4.80 -34.89 -2.27
N ASP A 669 -4.64 -33.73 -2.91
CA ASP A 669 -3.40 -33.33 -3.62
C ASP A 669 -2.32 -32.74 -2.70
N SER A 670 -2.40 -32.99 -1.39
CA SER A 670 -1.53 -32.37 -0.38
C SER A 670 -0.71 -33.42 0.38
N THR A 671 0.35 -32.98 1.05
CA THR A 671 1.20 -33.81 1.89
C THR A 671 1.29 -33.23 3.30
N LEU A 672 1.15 -34.11 4.28
CA LEU A 672 1.17 -33.79 5.71
C LEU A 672 2.56 -34.01 6.29
N TRP A 673 2.97 -33.07 7.15
CA TRP A 673 4.26 -33.10 7.85
C TRP A 673 4.03 -32.87 9.33
N ILE A 674 4.55 -33.78 10.17
CA ILE A 674 4.47 -33.66 11.63
C ILE A 674 5.89 -33.80 12.18
N GLY A 675 6.33 -32.83 12.98
CA GLY A 675 7.69 -32.83 13.50
C GLY A 675 7.80 -32.36 14.93
N SER A 676 8.67 -33.01 15.69
CA SER A 676 9.10 -32.54 17.01
C SER A 676 10.00 -31.30 16.90
N LYS A 677 10.16 -30.56 17.98
CA LYS A 677 11.15 -29.47 18.09
C LYS A 677 12.55 -29.91 17.64
N GLN A 678 13.16 -29.09 16.77
CA GLN A 678 14.44 -29.27 16.06
C GLN A 678 14.47 -30.36 14.98
N ALA A 679 13.32 -30.96 14.62
CA ALA A 679 13.25 -31.74 13.39
C ALA A 679 13.51 -30.83 12.18
N TYR A 680 14.27 -31.32 11.21
CA TYR A 680 14.64 -30.53 10.04
C TYR A 680 14.69 -31.36 8.75
N THR A 681 14.67 -30.68 7.62
CA THR A 681 14.97 -31.25 6.31
C THR A 681 16.34 -30.77 5.82
N PRO A 682 17.16 -31.63 5.17
CA PRO A 682 18.38 -31.18 4.51
C PRO A 682 18.09 -30.03 3.54
N CYS A 683 19.07 -29.15 3.31
CA CYS A 683 18.87 -28.05 2.37
C CYS A 683 18.79 -28.59 0.93
N HIS A 684 17.72 -28.30 0.22
CA HIS A 684 17.49 -28.76 -1.14
C HIS A 684 16.66 -27.76 -1.96
N PHE A 685 16.50 -28.02 -3.26
CA PHE A 685 15.45 -27.41 -4.06
C PHE A 685 14.67 -28.47 -4.82
N ASP A 686 13.41 -28.15 -5.11
CA ASP A 686 12.50 -28.97 -5.90
C ASP A 686 12.70 -28.68 -7.40
N THR A 687 12.87 -29.72 -8.21
CA THR A 687 13.27 -29.59 -9.63
C THR A 687 12.12 -29.26 -10.57
N TYR A 688 10.87 -29.51 -10.17
CA TYR A 688 9.65 -29.20 -10.92
C TYR A 688 8.55 -28.66 -10.02
N GLY A 689 7.70 -27.80 -10.59
CA GLY A 689 6.62 -27.10 -9.91
C GLY A 689 7.08 -26.02 -8.95
N TYR A 690 6.10 -25.43 -8.26
CA TYR A 690 6.29 -24.58 -7.08
C TYR A 690 5.48 -25.15 -5.91
N ASN A 691 5.87 -24.78 -4.68
CA ASN A 691 5.30 -25.34 -3.47
C ASN A 691 4.50 -24.27 -2.69
N LEU A 692 3.33 -24.66 -2.19
CA LEU A 692 2.53 -23.87 -1.26
C LEU A 692 2.48 -24.61 0.07
N VAL A 693 2.98 -23.99 1.14
CA VAL A 693 3.12 -24.60 2.46
C VAL A 693 2.28 -23.83 3.46
N ALA A 694 1.28 -24.47 4.06
CA ALA A 694 0.48 -23.93 5.13
C ALA A 694 0.96 -24.44 6.48
N GLN A 695 1.28 -23.52 7.38
CA GLN A 695 1.64 -23.84 8.76
C GLN A 695 0.36 -23.94 9.60
N ILE A 696 0.08 -25.14 10.12
CA ILE A 696 -1.19 -25.41 10.81
C ILE A 696 -1.03 -25.26 12.33
N PHE A 697 0.04 -25.84 12.88
CA PHE A 697 0.32 -25.84 14.31
C PHE A 697 1.83 -25.67 14.55
N GLY A 698 2.19 -24.94 15.61
CA GLY A 698 3.58 -24.66 15.95
C GLY A 698 4.29 -23.74 14.95
N CYS A 699 5.60 -23.59 15.12
CA CYS A 699 6.44 -22.70 14.31
C CYS A 699 7.52 -23.48 13.54
N LYS A 700 7.66 -23.20 12.24
CA LYS A 700 8.74 -23.71 11.38
C LYS A 700 9.57 -22.55 10.83
N ARG A 701 10.89 -22.65 10.98
CA ARG A 701 11.87 -21.75 10.37
C ARG A 701 12.25 -22.26 9.00
N TRP A 702 12.15 -21.40 7.99
CA TRP A 702 12.62 -21.61 6.63
C TRP A 702 13.82 -20.73 6.37
N ILE A 703 14.90 -21.31 5.86
CA ILE A 703 16.08 -20.59 5.35
C ILE A 703 16.18 -20.90 3.88
N MET A 704 15.99 -19.90 3.03
CA MET A 704 15.91 -20.06 1.58
C MET A 704 17.01 -19.31 0.85
N PHE A 705 17.38 -19.76 -0.35
CA PHE A 705 18.39 -19.10 -1.19
C PHE A 705 17.90 -19.06 -2.63
N GLY A 706 18.17 -17.95 -3.31
CA GLY A 706 17.71 -17.76 -4.69
C GLY A 706 18.40 -18.72 -5.67
N PRO A 707 17.79 -19.01 -6.83
CA PRO A 707 18.38 -19.89 -7.85
C PRO A 707 19.72 -19.36 -8.39
N ASN A 708 19.97 -18.05 -8.32
CA ASN A 708 21.25 -17.44 -8.68
C ASN A 708 22.41 -17.88 -7.78
N ASP A 709 22.13 -18.32 -6.54
CA ASP A 709 23.13 -18.82 -5.60
C ASP A 709 23.45 -20.31 -5.79
N SER A 710 22.77 -21.02 -6.72
CA SER A 710 22.92 -22.48 -6.90
C SER A 710 24.37 -22.96 -7.06
N LYS A 711 25.24 -22.18 -7.73
CA LYS A 711 26.66 -22.53 -7.91
C LYS A 711 27.44 -22.50 -6.59
N ASN A 712 27.01 -21.68 -5.64
CA ASN A 712 27.63 -21.50 -4.33
C ASN A 712 27.05 -22.48 -3.28
N MET A 713 25.94 -23.15 -3.59
CA MET A 713 25.25 -24.11 -2.70
C MET A 713 25.80 -25.54 -2.76
N TYR A 714 26.80 -25.82 -3.61
CA TYR A 714 27.40 -27.16 -3.78
C TYR A 714 26.34 -28.26 -4.02
N PRO A 715 25.63 -28.21 -5.17
CA PRO A 715 24.56 -29.17 -5.49
C PRO A 715 25.09 -30.61 -5.53
N SER A 716 24.29 -31.53 -5.01
CA SER A 716 24.51 -32.99 -5.04
C SER A 716 23.22 -33.70 -5.41
N ARG A 717 23.38 -34.78 -6.18
CA ARG A 717 22.33 -35.76 -6.50
C ARG A 717 22.47 -37.04 -5.66
N ILE A 718 23.30 -37.00 -4.63
CA ILE A 718 23.59 -38.12 -3.73
C ILE A 718 23.28 -37.66 -2.29
N PRO A 719 22.39 -38.36 -1.57
CA PRO A 719 21.56 -39.46 -2.07
C PRO A 719 20.59 -39.00 -3.16
N PHE A 720 20.25 -39.89 -4.10
CA PHE A 720 19.31 -39.59 -5.17
C PHE A 720 17.88 -39.75 -4.69
N GLU A 721 17.09 -38.72 -4.92
CA GLU A 721 15.63 -38.72 -4.79
C GLU A 721 15.11 -38.00 -6.04
N GLU A 722 14.15 -38.62 -6.72
CA GLU A 722 13.48 -38.00 -7.85
C GLU A 722 12.84 -36.71 -7.38
N SER A 723 13.06 -35.63 -8.13
CA SER A 723 12.57 -34.28 -7.85
C SER A 723 13.40 -33.40 -6.90
N THR A 724 14.42 -33.95 -6.23
CA THR A 724 15.20 -33.22 -5.22
C THR A 724 16.66 -33.04 -5.64
N VAL A 725 17.23 -31.86 -5.39
CA VAL A 725 18.68 -31.63 -5.46
C VAL A 725 19.15 -31.08 -4.13
N TYR A 726 20.04 -31.81 -3.47
CA TYR A 726 20.54 -31.46 -2.14
C TYR A 726 21.76 -30.53 -2.20
N SER A 727 21.96 -29.76 -1.13
CA SER A 727 23.21 -29.09 -0.85
C SER A 727 24.13 -30.01 -0.04
N GLN A 728 25.41 -30.06 -0.40
CA GLN A 728 26.43 -30.76 0.41
C GLN A 728 26.79 -29.99 1.69
N VAL A 729 26.29 -28.76 1.84
CA VAL A 729 26.56 -27.89 2.97
C VAL A 729 25.50 -28.07 4.04
N ASN A 730 25.93 -28.36 5.27
CA ASN A 730 25.04 -28.27 6.42
C ASN A 730 24.83 -26.78 6.76
N VAL A 731 23.67 -26.23 6.39
CA VAL A 731 23.31 -24.80 6.59
C VAL A 731 23.34 -24.42 8.07
N ARG A 732 23.06 -25.36 8.98
CA ARG A 732 23.06 -25.14 10.42
C ARG A 732 24.47 -24.97 10.99
N PHE A 733 25.43 -25.72 10.46
CA PHE A 733 26.84 -25.72 10.88
C PHE A 733 27.77 -25.80 9.66
N PRO A 734 27.88 -24.73 8.85
CA PRO A 734 28.60 -24.79 7.59
C PRO A 734 30.11 -24.88 7.80
N ASP A 735 30.75 -25.87 7.17
CA ASP A 735 32.21 -25.96 7.11
C ASP A 735 32.75 -25.08 5.97
N LEU A 736 33.02 -23.81 6.27
CA LEU A 736 33.53 -22.84 5.31
C LEU A 736 34.96 -23.14 4.82
N LYS A 737 35.70 -24.06 5.48
CA LYS A 737 37.00 -24.51 4.97
C LYS A 737 36.80 -25.48 3.81
N LYS A 738 35.81 -26.37 3.91
CA LYS A 738 35.45 -27.32 2.86
C LYS A 738 34.61 -26.69 1.75
N TYR A 739 33.72 -25.75 2.11
CA TYR A 739 32.77 -25.11 1.20
C TYR A 739 32.88 -23.58 1.18
N PRO A 740 34.02 -23.01 0.73
CA PRO A 740 34.29 -21.58 0.84
C PRO A 740 33.34 -20.68 0.02
N LEU A 741 32.75 -21.19 -1.07
CA LEU A 741 31.82 -20.40 -1.90
C LEU A 741 30.49 -20.14 -1.20
N PHE A 742 30.13 -20.95 -0.19
CA PHE A 742 28.91 -20.78 0.57
C PHE A 742 28.88 -19.44 1.31
N ASN A 743 30.03 -18.84 1.62
CA ASN A 743 30.10 -17.50 2.24
C ASN A 743 29.59 -16.36 1.33
N LYS A 744 29.28 -16.63 0.06
CA LYS A 744 28.80 -15.64 -0.91
C LYS A 744 27.28 -15.68 -1.12
N VAL A 745 26.57 -16.63 -0.50
CA VAL A 745 25.13 -16.81 -0.69
C VAL A 745 24.33 -15.78 0.10
N THR A 746 23.13 -15.44 -0.37
CA THR A 746 22.23 -14.50 0.32
C THR A 746 21.06 -15.26 0.96
N PRO A 747 21.04 -15.46 2.29
CA PRO A 747 19.98 -16.20 2.96
C PRO A 747 18.67 -15.40 3.10
N TYR A 748 17.55 -16.08 2.90
CA TYR A 748 16.18 -15.62 3.12
C TYR A 748 15.52 -16.42 4.25
N VAL A 749 15.53 -15.92 5.48
CA VAL A 749 14.98 -16.53 6.68
C VAL A 749 13.57 -16.05 6.99
N VAL A 750 12.64 -16.98 7.23
CA VAL A 750 11.29 -16.69 7.72
C VAL A 750 10.83 -17.72 8.74
N ASP A 751 10.20 -17.26 9.81
CA ASP A 751 9.55 -18.12 10.80
C ASP A 751 8.04 -18.12 10.49
N LEU A 752 7.51 -19.27 10.07
CA LEU A 752 6.08 -19.44 9.80
C LEU A 752 5.34 -19.71 11.10
N GLU A 753 4.31 -18.91 11.36
CA GLU A 753 3.39 -19.08 12.49
C GLU A 753 2.09 -19.78 12.03
N PRO A 754 1.29 -20.35 12.95
CA PRO A 754 0.00 -20.95 12.60
C PRO A 754 -0.89 -19.99 11.81
N GLY A 755 -1.36 -20.43 10.64
CA GLY A 755 -2.17 -19.63 9.71
C GLY A 755 -1.37 -18.93 8.59
N ASP A 756 -0.03 -18.95 8.66
CA ASP A 756 0.81 -18.48 7.56
C ASP A 756 0.90 -19.51 6.44
N ILE A 757 0.93 -19.01 5.20
CA ILE A 757 1.09 -19.81 3.97
C ILE A 757 2.28 -19.29 3.20
N LEU A 758 3.32 -20.11 3.06
CA LEU A 758 4.51 -19.79 2.30
C LEU A 758 4.40 -20.31 0.87
N PHE A 759 4.60 -19.43 -0.10
CA PHE A 759 4.88 -19.79 -1.48
C PHE A 759 6.38 -19.90 -1.70
N VAL A 760 6.83 -21.05 -2.21
CA VAL A 760 8.21 -21.33 -2.59
C VAL A 760 8.25 -21.48 -4.12
N PRO A 761 8.88 -20.54 -4.84
CA PRO A 761 8.98 -20.62 -6.29
C PRO A 761 9.89 -21.77 -6.73
N HIS A 762 9.79 -22.11 -8.01
CA HIS A 762 10.63 -23.11 -8.66
C HIS A 762 12.14 -22.86 -8.45
N HIS A 763 12.89 -23.93 -8.17
CA HIS A 763 14.36 -23.91 -7.96
C HIS A 763 14.88 -23.06 -6.80
N TRP A 764 14.01 -22.64 -5.88
CA TRP A 764 14.46 -22.01 -4.65
C TRP A 764 15.00 -23.05 -3.67
N TRP A 765 16.25 -22.85 -3.27
CA TRP A 765 16.88 -23.63 -2.21
C TRP A 765 16.18 -23.33 -0.90
N HIS A 766 15.94 -24.35 -0.09
CA HIS A 766 15.28 -24.19 1.19
C HIS A 766 15.77 -25.23 2.20
N TYR A 767 15.93 -24.79 3.44
CA TYR A 767 16.21 -25.59 4.63
C TYR A 767 15.11 -25.28 5.64
N VAL A 768 14.50 -26.31 6.23
CA VAL A 768 13.35 -26.15 7.13
C VAL A 768 13.68 -26.78 8.47
N GLU A 769 13.47 -26.03 9.55
CA GLU A 769 13.63 -26.51 10.93
C GLU A 769 12.40 -26.15 11.79
N SER A 770 11.83 -27.15 12.44
CA SER A 770 10.76 -26.97 13.43
C SER A 770 11.30 -26.32 14.71
N GLN A 771 10.89 -25.07 15.00
CA GLN A 771 11.29 -24.35 16.22
C GLN A 771 10.52 -24.85 17.45
N THR A 772 9.29 -25.30 17.23
CA THR A 772 8.44 -26.02 18.20
C THR A 772 7.97 -27.32 17.57
N ASP A 773 7.26 -28.15 18.33
CA ASP A 773 6.50 -29.23 17.71
C ASP A 773 5.50 -28.61 16.72
N SER A 774 5.36 -29.23 15.54
CA SER A 774 4.76 -28.56 14.39
C SER A 774 3.97 -29.50 13.49
N ILE A 775 2.92 -28.96 12.88
CA ILE A 775 2.11 -29.61 11.85
C ILE A 775 2.01 -28.63 10.68
N SER A 776 2.35 -29.09 9.47
CA SER A 776 2.20 -28.31 8.24
C SER A 776 1.64 -29.18 7.12
N ILE A 777 0.90 -28.56 6.21
CA ILE A 777 0.41 -29.21 5.00
C ILE A 777 0.97 -28.43 3.81
N ASN A 778 1.48 -29.12 2.80
CA ASN A 778 1.88 -28.48 1.56
C ASN A 778 1.21 -29.11 0.33
N THR A 779 1.22 -28.39 -0.79
CA THR A 779 0.84 -28.90 -2.10
C THR A 779 1.81 -28.39 -3.16
N TRP A 780 2.21 -29.28 -4.07
CA TRP A 780 3.00 -28.92 -5.25
C TRP A 780 2.09 -28.64 -6.42
N VAL A 781 2.36 -27.53 -7.12
CA VAL A 781 1.60 -27.13 -8.29
C VAL A 781 2.49 -27.19 -9.53
N GLU A 782 2.05 -27.97 -10.51
CA GLU A 782 2.77 -28.22 -11.76
C GLU A 782 2.79 -26.99 -12.70
N MET A 783 3.94 -26.78 -13.32
CA MET A 783 4.23 -25.77 -14.35
C MET A 783 4.45 -26.46 -15.71
N LYS A 784 3.38 -26.79 -16.43
CA LYS A 784 3.41 -27.61 -17.65
C LYS A 784 4.49 -27.26 -18.69
N GLU A 785 4.79 -25.98 -18.91
CA GLU A 785 5.77 -25.55 -19.93
C GLU A 785 7.23 -25.74 -19.50
N ILE A 786 7.52 -25.70 -18.20
CA ILE A 786 8.89 -25.73 -17.65
C ILE A 786 9.21 -27.13 -17.10
N ASP A 787 8.22 -27.78 -16.49
CA ASP A 787 8.37 -29.05 -15.79
C ASP A 787 8.72 -30.20 -16.74
N ASP A 788 8.25 -30.19 -17.99
CA ASP A 788 8.53 -31.29 -18.95
C ASP A 788 10.03 -31.46 -19.20
N TYR A 789 10.78 -30.35 -19.27
CA TYR A 789 12.23 -30.38 -19.44
C TYR A 789 12.96 -30.84 -18.17
N SER A 790 12.53 -30.37 -17.00
CA SER A 790 13.08 -30.84 -15.72
C SER A 790 12.81 -32.33 -15.52
N ARG A 791 11.59 -32.80 -15.76
CA ARG A 791 11.20 -34.21 -15.69
C ARG A 791 12.06 -35.07 -16.61
N LEU A 792 12.33 -34.63 -17.84
CA LEU A 792 13.23 -35.36 -18.74
C LEU A 792 14.64 -35.53 -18.13
N LYS A 793 15.21 -34.48 -17.54
CA LYS A 793 16.52 -34.57 -16.86
C LYS A 793 16.50 -35.50 -15.65
N GLU A 794 15.44 -35.43 -14.86
CA GLU A 794 15.25 -36.28 -13.68
C GLU A 794 15.19 -37.76 -14.08
N ILE A 795 14.40 -38.09 -15.11
CA ILE A 795 14.26 -39.48 -15.59
C ILE A 795 15.56 -40.00 -16.22
N LEU A 796 16.30 -39.16 -16.95
CA LEU A 796 17.62 -39.54 -17.47
C LEU A 796 18.61 -39.83 -16.33
N SER A 797 18.58 -39.00 -15.28
CA SER A 797 19.41 -39.20 -14.09
C SER A 797 19.01 -40.47 -13.34
N LYS A 798 17.70 -40.72 -13.18
CA LYS A 798 17.13 -41.94 -12.60
C LYS A 798 17.56 -43.18 -13.38
N SER A 799 17.45 -43.14 -14.70
CA SER A 799 17.83 -44.25 -15.60
C SER A 799 19.33 -44.56 -15.53
N LEU A 800 20.17 -43.53 -15.44
CA LEU A 800 21.61 -43.69 -15.30
C LEU A 800 21.99 -44.31 -13.95
N ILE A 801 21.38 -43.83 -12.86
CA ILE A 801 21.63 -44.38 -11.52
C ILE A 801 21.15 -45.82 -11.44
N GLN A 802 19.97 -46.13 -11.98
CA GLN A 802 19.45 -47.49 -12.07
C GLN A 802 20.38 -48.42 -12.87
N GLY A 803 20.89 -47.97 -14.03
CA GLY A 803 21.85 -48.76 -14.80
C GLY A 803 23.16 -49.01 -14.05
N LEU A 804 23.62 -48.05 -13.24
CA LEU A 804 24.76 -48.23 -12.35
C LEU A 804 24.46 -49.21 -11.21
N MET A 805 23.24 -49.19 -10.66
CA MET A 805 22.80 -50.14 -9.63
C MET A 805 22.82 -51.59 -10.12
N GLU A 806 22.25 -51.85 -11.30
CA GLU A 806 22.19 -53.19 -11.89
C GLU A 806 23.57 -53.78 -12.19
N SER A 807 24.59 -52.92 -12.34
CA SER A 807 25.96 -53.31 -12.64
C SER A 807 26.80 -53.72 -11.42
N ASN A 808 26.28 -53.63 -10.18
CA ASN A 808 26.95 -54.01 -8.92
C ASN A 808 28.33 -53.33 -8.65
N PHE A 809 28.62 -52.19 -9.26
CA PHE A 809 29.93 -51.53 -9.13
C PHE A 809 30.13 -50.70 -7.83
N ILE A 810 29.07 -50.38 -7.06
CA ILE A 810 29.10 -49.36 -5.98
C ILE A 810 28.21 -49.77 -4.79
N ASP A 811 28.50 -49.24 -3.60
CA ASP A 811 27.75 -49.43 -2.34
C ASP A 811 26.35 -48.75 -2.40
N LEU A 812 25.33 -49.58 -2.62
CA LEU A 812 23.97 -49.22 -3.08
C LEU A 812 23.14 -48.42 -2.05
N ASP A 813 23.27 -48.73 -0.76
CA ASP A 813 22.42 -48.15 0.31
C ASP A 813 22.77 -46.68 0.61
N SER A 814 23.94 -46.22 0.17
CA SER A 814 24.42 -44.86 0.42
C SER A 814 24.06 -43.87 -0.69
N TRP A 815 23.74 -44.34 -1.91
CA TRP A 815 23.58 -43.49 -3.09
C TRP A 815 22.15 -43.11 -3.43
N VAL A 816 21.16 -43.85 -2.94
CA VAL A 816 19.74 -43.60 -3.24
C VAL A 816 18.95 -43.47 -1.96
N ASN A 817 18.03 -42.52 -1.96
CA ASN A 817 17.16 -42.26 -0.84
C ASN A 817 16.21 -43.45 -0.65
N LYS A 818 15.97 -43.86 0.59
CA LYS A 818 15.11 -45.00 0.94
C LYS A 818 13.66 -44.82 0.44
N LEU A 819 13.21 -43.57 0.31
CA LEU A 819 11.87 -43.21 -0.14
C LEU A 819 11.69 -43.30 -1.67
N GLU A 820 12.77 -43.53 -2.42
CA GLU A 820 12.72 -43.61 -3.87
C GLU A 820 12.14 -44.94 -4.37
N ASN A 821 11.09 -44.89 -5.18
CA ASN A 821 10.47 -46.08 -5.76
C ASN A 821 11.25 -46.58 -7.00
N TYR A 822 11.62 -47.86 -7.00
CA TYR A 822 12.30 -48.49 -8.12
C TYR A 822 11.32 -48.77 -9.27
N THR A 823 11.44 -48.04 -10.39
CA THR A 823 10.65 -48.26 -11.60
C THR A 823 11.44 -49.08 -12.62
N PRO A 824 10.84 -50.05 -13.32
CA PRO A 824 11.51 -50.80 -14.39
C PRO A 824 12.02 -49.89 -15.51
N GLN A 825 13.19 -50.20 -16.08
CA GLN A 825 13.83 -49.39 -17.13
C GLN A 825 12.93 -49.16 -18.37
N ASN A 826 12.03 -50.11 -18.66
CA ASN A 826 11.06 -49.99 -19.75
C ASN A 826 10.03 -48.87 -19.52
N GLU A 827 9.56 -48.70 -18.28
CA GLU A 827 8.61 -47.64 -17.91
C GLU A 827 9.30 -46.27 -17.96
N ASN A 828 10.54 -46.18 -17.49
CA ASN A 828 11.34 -44.96 -17.58
C ASN A 828 11.53 -44.52 -19.04
N MET A 829 11.79 -45.47 -19.96
CA MET A 829 11.91 -45.17 -21.39
C MET A 829 10.58 -44.78 -22.06
N GLU A 830 9.44 -45.27 -21.56
CA GLU A 830 8.12 -44.86 -22.03
C GLU A 830 7.80 -43.42 -21.59
N ILE A 831 8.14 -43.07 -20.34
CA ILE A 831 7.98 -41.69 -19.84
C ILE A 831 8.90 -40.73 -20.60
N VAL A 832 10.15 -41.12 -20.89
CA VAL A 832 11.06 -40.33 -21.75
C VAL A 832 10.44 -40.05 -23.12
N LYS A 833 9.87 -41.08 -23.77
CA LYS A 833 9.17 -40.91 -25.06
C LYS A 833 7.98 -39.94 -24.94
N ASN A 834 7.19 -40.06 -23.87
CA ASN A 834 6.04 -39.18 -23.64
C ASN A 834 6.48 -37.72 -23.41
N CYS A 835 7.52 -37.48 -22.62
CA CYS A 835 8.09 -36.14 -22.41
C CYS A 835 8.70 -35.57 -23.70
N LEU A 836 9.43 -36.36 -24.48
CA LEU A 836 9.99 -35.93 -25.76
C LEU A 836 8.88 -35.57 -26.77
N ASN A 837 7.84 -36.39 -26.88
CA ASN A 837 6.68 -36.10 -27.73
C ASN A 837 5.95 -34.81 -27.27
N SER A 838 5.84 -34.56 -25.96
CA SER A 838 5.27 -33.31 -25.43
C SER A 838 6.11 -32.10 -25.82
N LEU A 839 7.45 -32.20 -25.68
CA LEU A 839 8.39 -31.14 -26.02
C LEU A 839 8.45 -30.85 -27.53
N GLU A 840 8.40 -31.88 -28.39
CA GLU A 840 8.33 -31.72 -29.85
C GLU A 840 7.04 -31.00 -30.28
N ASN A 841 5.90 -31.37 -29.70
CA ASN A 841 4.63 -30.67 -29.94
C ASN A 841 4.66 -29.21 -29.47
N GLN A 842 5.33 -28.91 -28.36
CA GLN A 842 5.51 -27.55 -27.86
C GLN A 842 6.48 -26.72 -28.72
N GLN A 843 7.51 -27.33 -29.31
CA GLN A 843 8.42 -26.67 -30.25
C GLN A 843 7.72 -26.32 -31.56
N GLN A 844 6.88 -27.21 -32.12
CA GLN A 844 6.06 -26.90 -33.29
C GLN A 844 5.10 -25.72 -33.03
N LEU A 845 4.49 -25.67 -31.85
CA LEU A 845 3.66 -24.54 -31.42
C LEU A 845 4.46 -23.24 -31.22
N LYS A 846 5.76 -23.31 -30.92
CA LYS A 846 6.64 -22.13 -30.82
C LYS A 846 7.14 -21.67 -32.18
N GLU A 847 7.49 -22.58 -33.10
CA GLU A 847 7.88 -22.23 -34.48
C GLU A 847 6.73 -21.58 -35.25
N ASP A 848 5.48 -21.99 -35.01
CA ASP A 848 4.29 -21.32 -35.56
C ASP A 848 4.08 -19.91 -34.98
N ASN A 849 4.46 -19.69 -33.71
CA ASN A 849 4.33 -18.40 -33.02
C ASN A 849 5.52 -17.43 -33.25
N GLU A 850 6.71 -17.94 -33.56
CA GLU A 850 7.90 -17.12 -33.88
C GLU A 850 7.75 -16.33 -35.20
N SER A 851 6.76 -16.69 -36.04
CA SER A 851 6.36 -15.86 -37.18
C SER A 851 5.59 -14.58 -36.80
N ASN A 852 5.18 -14.43 -35.53
CA ASN A 852 4.43 -13.30 -34.98
C ASN A 852 5.17 -12.48 -33.90
N ASP A 853 6.45 -12.76 -33.62
CA ASP A 853 7.19 -12.09 -32.56
C ASP A 853 7.87 -10.79 -33.02
N VAL A 854 7.07 -9.71 -33.10
CA VAL A 854 7.54 -8.31 -33.01
C VAL A 854 7.08 -7.66 -31.68
N VAL A 855 6.46 -8.41 -30.76
CA VAL A 855 5.83 -7.84 -29.54
C VAL A 855 6.64 -8.07 -28.25
N SER A 856 7.76 -8.80 -28.27
CA SER A 856 8.54 -9.11 -27.05
C SER A 856 9.46 -7.99 -26.53
N LEU A 857 9.43 -6.78 -27.12
CA LEU A 857 10.22 -5.63 -26.65
C LEU A 857 9.48 -4.68 -25.67
N TYR A 858 8.23 -4.98 -25.29
CA TYR A 858 7.44 -4.10 -24.40
C TYR A 858 7.14 -4.68 -23.00
N ALA A 859 7.61 -5.89 -22.68
CA ALA A 859 7.34 -6.50 -21.37
C ALA A 859 8.45 -6.28 -20.32
N THR A 860 9.61 -5.77 -20.71
CA THR A 860 10.77 -5.58 -19.82
C THR A 860 10.72 -4.28 -19.01
N GLU A 861 9.82 -3.34 -19.33
CA GLU A 861 9.70 -2.05 -18.62
C GLU A 861 8.66 -2.05 -17.48
N CYS A 862 7.85 -3.09 -17.31
CA CYS A 862 6.80 -3.14 -16.27
C CYS A 862 7.21 -3.81 -14.95
N CYS A 863 8.40 -4.40 -14.86
CA CYS A 863 8.82 -5.13 -13.66
C CYS A 863 9.78 -4.35 -12.72
N GLU A 864 10.19 -3.13 -13.07
CA GLU A 864 11.06 -2.31 -12.20
C GLU A 864 10.33 -1.37 -11.23
N ASN A 865 8.99 -1.29 -11.26
CA ASN A 865 8.23 -0.27 -10.53
C ASN A 865 7.12 -0.79 -9.60
N ILE A 866 7.31 -1.95 -8.99
CA ILE A 866 6.46 -2.39 -7.86
C ILE A 866 7.29 -2.28 -6.58
N GLU A 867 7.52 -1.04 -6.12
CA GLU A 867 7.88 -0.76 -4.72
C GLU A 867 6.63 -1.01 -3.87
N LEU A 868 6.49 -2.25 -3.39
CA LEU A 868 5.53 -2.58 -2.34
C LEU A 868 6.03 -1.99 -1.02
N LYS A 869 5.19 -1.17 -0.38
CA LYS A 869 5.48 -0.59 0.95
C LYS A 869 5.75 -1.72 1.97
N PRO A 870 6.66 -1.51 2.95
CA PRO A 870 7.21 -2.57 3.80
C PRO A 870 6.25 -3.11 4.88
N ASP A 871 5.04 -2.57 5.00
CA ASP A 871 4.21 -2.76 6.21
C ASP A 871 3.10 -3.81 6.06
N GLN A 872 3.06 -4.54 4.94
CA GLN A 872 2.19 -5.73 4.76
C GLN A 872 2.93 -6.97 4.25
N PHE A 873 4.24 -6.84 4.04
CA PHE A 873 5.16 -7.93 3.85
C PHE A 873 6.00 -7.97 5.12
N LEU A 874 5.89 -9.03 5.92
CA LEU A 874 6.97 -9.34 6.86
C LEU A 874 8.18 -9.84 6.04
N LEU A 875 8.77 -8.99 5.21
CA LEU A 875 10.22 -8.98 5.07
C LEU A 875 10.74 -8.38 6.38
N LYS A 876 10.71 -9.18 7.46
CA LYS A 876 11.69 -8.99 8.53
C LYS A 876 13.02 -8.90 7.80
N SER A 877 13.81 -7.86 8.10
CA SER A 877 15.16 -7.74 7.59
C SER A 877 15.83 -9.09 7.72
N LEU A 878 16.13 -9.70 6.57
CA LEU A 878 16.96 -10.87 6.52
C LEU A 878 18.27 -10.45 7.18
N ALA A 879 18.61 -11.09 8.29
CA ALA A 879 19.90 -10.89 8.90
C ALA A 879 20.94 -11.14 7.79
N ASN A 880 21.71 -10.10 7.45
CA ASN A 880 22.71 -10.15 6.37
C ASN A 880 23.96 -10.94 6.79
N SER A 881 23.81 -11.93 7.67
CA SER A 881 24.95 -12.63 8.20
C SER A 881 24.58 -14.02 8.72
N ILE A 882 25.23 -15.05 8.15
CA ILE A 882 25.35 -16.39 8.75
C ILE A 882 26.08 -16.29 10.12
N THR A 883 26.74 -15.17 10.39
CA THR A 883 27.46 -14.89 11.65
C THR A 883 26.56 -14.51 12.83
N ASP A 884 25.29 -14.13 12.63
CA ASP A 884 24.36 -13.90 13.75
C ASP A 884 23.65 -15.20 14.22
N TYR A 885 23.83 -16.30 13.47
CA TYR A 885 23.27 -17.61 13.81
C TYR A 885 24.27 -18.59 14.46
N GLN A 886 25.58 -18.40 14.26
CA GLN A 886 26.63 -19.13 15.00
C GLN A 886 26.82 -18.55 16.39
#